data_AF-D4M1U0-F1
#
_entry.id   AF-D4M1U0-F1
#
_cell.length_a   1.000
_cell.length_b   1.000
_cell.length_c   1.000
_cell.angle_alpha   90.00
_cell.angle_beta   90.00
_cell.angle_gamma   90.00
#
_symmetry.space_group_name_H-M   'P 1'
#
loop_
_entity.id
_entity.type
_entity.pdbx_description
1 polymer ?
#
loop_
_entity_poly.entity_id
_entity_poly.type
_entity_poly.pdbx_seq_one_letter_code
_entity_poly.pdbx_strand_id
1 'polypeptide(L)'
;MKKIYKDYLFEKHILVSDEETEEKHVFETLFAMAHFFGIKITKGRELVHCGMVKELSKRFGENVPEPFYRGFPQSVRNLSTEELLFDQLIHYFNTYGLGNFDEPGHSVFEKDFERAAFQEDTEVQEFVIQTEEEAEETVRVIVKDLLSGSRPLSERQYTLVLTFIRDHLENIPDIVSKNTCVRLLIDTKNLSLADSLNLSDVMKIVDELNYRYYHNDNPKKLNFKNQDRKFLTALLDRMFQGDRCDICTCYEKKQLWNGFLHHIHYQPKNEEAEIFVHAMRTKGNESVYSEFEKLMQENRYQQAAELLREKKGTSALLRNMDYIISRMDREAEQTFLSEFPEDCSTLILLQLLFRYEGVQRKDGRIFKFTQHNLMKVHYETPEESKKCQSRLTEEQVKEIGKMIRSKLSEKLGNRLGKVYIEPSMKNYTLPLAENTSQGGLGVLSKGSRIPIDEGKKLRAFTYWEKVNDIDLSVFALTEDGNRREFSWRTMSRHQSGAITYSGDETSGYLGGSEYFDINLPEFKAQYSEYRYLIFCDNVYSGKNFNKCFCKAGYMLRDWDDSGQVYEPKTVKSAYLVNCESTFAYLFGIDLFTNEFVWLNVAKNSKSRVAGDTNLSFLTDYFHLTDVMNMYDFFSMMAEKIVEDPMEADVVVTDHEVKCTEEAQIIREYDFEKIRMLMEDAK
;
A
#
# COMPACT_ATOMS: atom_id res chain seq x y z
N MET A 1 -17.17 8.97 -19.94
CA MET A 1 -16.95 8.27 -18.64
C MET A 1 -16.38 9.16 -17.51
N LYS A 2 -16.69 8.92 -16.22
CA LYS A 2 -16.13 9.66 -15.05
C LYS A 2 -14.60 9.49 -14.91
N LYS A 3 -13.92 10.54 -14.43
CA LYS A 3 -12.46 10.57 -14.27
C LYS A 3 -11.90 9.43 -13.41
N ILE A 4 -12.51 9.11 -12.27
CA ILE A 4 -12.01 8.06 -11.36
C ILE A 4 -11.97 6.66 -12.02
N TYR A 5 -12.89 6.39 -12.96
CA TYR A 5 -12.92 5.13 -13.70
C TYR A 5 -11.76 5.05 -14.69
N LYS A 6 -11.58 6.08 -15.51
CA LYS A 6 -10.41 6.20 -16.39
C LYS A 6 -9.09 6.16 -15.62
N ASP A 7 -9.06 6.83 -14.47
CA ASP A 7 -7.91 6.85 -13.56
C ASP A 7 -7.54 5.44 -13.09
N TYR A 8 -8.52 4.60 -12.75
CA TYR A 8 -8.28 3.22 -12.33
C TYR A 8 -7.93 2.29 -13.48
N LEU A 9 -8.68 2.39 -14.60
CA LEU A 9 -8.47 1.58 -15.80
C LEU A 9 -7.07 1.76 -16.40
N PHE A 10 -6.57 2.98 -16.38
CA PHE A 10 -5.21 3.27 -16.85
C PHE A 10 -4.12 2.56 -16.05
N GLU A 11 -4.31 2.34 -14.74
CA GLU A 11 -3.37 1.55 -13.92
C GLU A 11 -3.37 0.08 -14.34
N LYS A 12 -4.42 -0.37 -15.02
CA LYS A 12 -4.56 -1.70 -15.63
C LYS A 12 -4.15 -1.71 -17.10
N HIS A 13 -3.53 -0.62 -17.55
CA HIS A 13 -3.13 -0.36 -18.94
C HIS A 13 -4.30 -0.34 -19.93
N ILE A 14 -5.44 0.20 -19.48
CA ILE A 14 -6.64 0.37 -20.30
C ILE A 14 -6.88 1.86 -20.55
N LEU A 15 -6.91 2.25 -21.82
CA LEU A 15 -7.39 3.54 -22.27
C LEU A 15 -8.86 3.41 -22.69
N VAL A 16 -9.64 4.49 -22.48
CA VAL A 16 -11.06 4.52 -22.82
C VAL A 16 -11.26 5.49 -23.98
N SER A 17 -11.89 5.01 -25.05
CA SER A 17 -12.33 5.83 -26.16
C SER A 17 -13.74 6.32 -25.91
N ASP A 18 -13.89 7.65 -25.79
CA ASP A 18 -15.18 8.33 -25.57
C ASP A 18 -15.76 8.89 -26.89
N GLU A 19 -15.06 8.72 -28.02
CA GLU A 19 -15.41 9.34 -29.31
C GLU A 19 -15.99 8.32 -30.30
N GLU A 20 -17.16 8.63 -30.86
CA GLU A 20 -17.80 7.84 -31.94
C GLU A 20 -17.29 8.21 -33.34
N THR A 21 -16.39 9.19 -33.45
CA THR A 21 -15.92 9.71 -34.75
C THR A 21 -14.63 9.06 -35.19
N GLU A 22 -14.60 8.58 -36.45
CA GLU A 22 -13.39 8.04 -37.09
C GLU A 22 -12.25 9.08 -37.11
N GLU A 23 -11.13 8.76 -36.45
CA GLU A 23 -9.89 9.53 -36.50
C GLU A 23 -9.22 9.35 -37.87
N LYS A 24 -8.82 10.45 -38.51
CA LYS A 24 -8.16 10.40 -39.83
C LYS A 24 -6.66 10.11 -39.70
N HIS A 25 -6.08 10.37 -38.54
CA HIS A 25 -4.65 10.29 -38.26
C HIS A 25 -4.30 9.19 -37.24
N VAL A 26 -4.88 7.99 -37.40
CA VAL A 26 -4.64 6.85 -36.50
C VAL A 26 -3.16 6.49 -36.43
N PHE A 27 -2.47 6.44 -37.57
CA PHE A 27 -1.06 6.07 -37.62
C PHE A 27 -0.17 7.10 -36.90
N GLU A 28 -0.38 8.38 -37.15
CA GLU A 28 0.37 9.48 -36.53
C GLU A 28 0.11 9.55 -35.03
N THR A 29 -1.13 9.25 -34.60
CA THR A 29 -1.49 9.18 -33.18
C THR A 29 -0.79 8.00 -32.51
N LEU A 30 -0.86 6.80 -33.07
CA LEU A 30 -0.15 5.63 -32.57
C LEU A 30 1.37 5.87 -32.53
N PHE A 31 1.92 6.49 -33.56
CA PHE A 31 3.33 6.87 -33.61
C PHE A 31 3.68 7.86 -32.49
N ALA A 32 2.86 8.88 -32.24
CA ALA A 32 3.07 9.82 -31.14
C ALA A 32 3.01 9.12 -29.78
N MET A 33 2.07 8.19 -29.57
CA MET A 33 1.97 7.42 -28.32
C MET A 33 3.25 6.61 -28.05
N ALA A 34 3.76 5.92 -29.07
CA ALA A 34 5.02 5.18 -28.99
C ALA A 34 6.22 6.13 -28.82
N HIS A 35 6.26 7.20 -29.61
CA HIS A 35 7.37 8.12 -29.68
C HIS A 35 7.45 9.11 -28.51
N PHE A 36 6.42 9.33 -27.71
CA PHE A 36 6.50 10.25 -26.56
C PHE A 36 6.36 9.55 -25.21
N PHE A 37 5.67 8.41 -25.18
CA PHE A 37 5.35 7.71 -23.95
C PHE A 37 5.81 6.25 -23.92
N GLY A 38 6.38 5.74 -25.02
CA GLY A 38 6.81 4.34 -25.08
C GLY A 38 5.63 3.36 -25.07
N ILE A 39 4.45 3.79 -25.53
CA ILE A 39 3.23 2.98 -25.48
C ILE A 39 2.95 2.26 -26.80
N LYS A 40 2.64 0.97 -26.71
CA LYS A 40 2.15 0.14 -27.82
C LYS A 40 0.72 -0.31 -27.54
N ILE A 41 -0.17 -0.08 -28.52
CA ILE A 41 -1.54 -0.57 -28.46
C ILE A 41 -1.62 -1.99 -29.00
N THR A 42 -2.05 -2.93 -28.16
CA THR A 42 -2.18 -4.36 -28.50
C THR A 42 -3.58 -4.72 -28.99
N LYS A 43 -4.62 -4.08 -28.45
CA LYS A 43 -6.04 -4.25 -28.83
C LYS A 43 -6.78 -2.90 -28.89
N GLY A 44 -7.74 -2.75 -29.81
CA GLY A 44 -8.57 -1.55 -29.95
C GLY A 44 -7.91 -0.42 -30.75
N ARG A 45 -7.05 -0.74 -31.73
CA ARG A 45 -6.31 0.28 -32.51
C ARG A 45 -7.21 1.17 -33.34
N GLU A 46 -8.36 0.64 -33.75
CA GLU A 46 -9.43 1.31 -34.47
C GLU A 46 -10.15 2.37 -33.62
N LEU A 47 -10.03 2.30 -32.29
CA LEU A 47 -10.65 3.23 -31.34
C LEU A 47 -9.74 4.42 -30.98
N VAL A 48 -8.54 4.50 -31.56
CA VAL A 48 -7.55 5.54 -31.28
C VAL A 48 -8.01 6.90 -31.80
N HIS A 49 -7.85 7.94 -30.98
CA HIS A 49 -8.07 9.33 -31.38
C HIS A 49 -7.04 10.27 -30.74
N CYS A 50 -6.80 11.43 -31.35
CA CYS A 50 -5.74 12.36 -30.92
C CYS A 50 -5.88 12.87 -29.48
N GLY A 51 -7.09 12.84 -28.89
CA GLY A 51 -7.33 13.17 -27.50
C GLY A 51 -6.58 12.27 -26.51
N MET A 52 -6.30 11.01 -26.91
CA MET A 52 -5.55 10.07 -26.07
C MET A 52 -4.10 10.50 -25.84
N VAL A 53 -3.46 11.17 -26.81
CA VAL A 53 -2.08 11.70 -26.65
C VAL A 53 -2.06 12.75 -25.54
N LYS A 54 -3.07 13.62 -25.47
CA LYS A 54 -3.22 14.62 -24.40
C LYS A 54 -3.47 13.94 -23.05
N GLU A 55 -4.31 12.92 -23.02
CA GLU A 55 -4.58 12.17 -21.79
C GLU A 55 -3.32 11.44 -21.27
N LEU A 56 -2.56 10.81 -22.17
CA LEU A 56 -1.27 10.21 -21.83
C LEU A 56 -0.29 11.25 -21.31
N SER A 57 -0.17 12.37 -22.01
CA SER A 57 0.65 13.51 -21.59
C SER A 57 0.34 13.90 -20.15
N LYS A 58 -0.93 14.10 -19.80
CA LYS A 58 -1.36 14.43 -18.44
C LYS A 58 -1.05 13.36 -17.40
N ARG A 59 -1.17 12.08 -17.78
CA ARG A 59 -0.96 10.95 -16.86
C ARG A 59 0.51 10.70 -16.57
N PHE A 60 1.36 10.75 -17.59
CA PHE A 60 2.80 10.67 -17.46
C PHE A 60 3.42 11.97 -16.94
N GLY A 61 2.76 13.12 -17.09
CA GLY A 61 3.26 14.42 -16.63
C GLY A 61 3.58 15.34 -17.81
N GLU A 62 2.59 16.14 -18.22
CA GLU A 62 2.66 17.02 -19.39
C GLU A 62 3.56 18.24 -19.16
N ASN A 63 3.68 18.68 -17.90
CA ASN A 63 4.45 19.85 -17.49
C ASN A 63 5.06 19.60 -16.11
N VAL A 64 5.99 18.64 -16.02
CA VAL A 64 6.74 18.48 -14.78
C VAL A 64 7.58 19.75 -14.59
N PRO A 65 7.46 20.46 -13.45
CA PRO A 65 8.22 21.67 -13.18
C PRO A 65 9.72 21.43 -13.38
N GLU A 66 10.44 22.47 -13.78
CA GLU A 66 11.90 22.38 -13.83
C GLU A 66 12.46 22.16 -12.42
N PRO A 67 13.50 21.34 -12.25
CA PRO A 67 14.23 21.30 -10.99
C PRO A 67 15.01 22.61 -10.77
N PHE A 68 15.43 22.83 -9.52
CA PHE A 68 16.26 23.99 -9.16
C PHE A 68 17.51 24.12 -10.06
N TYR A 69 18.22 23.01 -10.31
CA TYR A 69 19.32 22.94 -11.27
C TYR A 69 18.86 22.34 -12.61
N ARG A 70 18.70 23.16 -13.65
CA ARG A 70 18.13 22.72 -14.94
C ARG A 70 19.05 21.79 -15.72
N GLY A 71 20.35 21.88 -15.51
CA GLY A 71 21.38 21.03 -16.10
C GLY A 71 21.63 19.72 -15.36
N PHE A 72 20.76 19.35 -14.41
CA PHE A 72 20.87 18.12 -13.63
C PHE A 72 21.05 16.88 -14.53
N PRO A 73 21.94 15.93 -14.19
CA PRO A 73 22.77 15.88 -12.98
C PRO A 73 24.13 16.56 -13.13
N GLN A 74 24.61 16.75 -14.36
CA GLN A 74 26.01 17.11 -14.59
C GLN A 74 26.34 18.54 -14.16
N SER A 75 25.42 19.49 -14.34
CA SER A 75 25.64 20.86 -13.87
C SER A 75 25.86 20.93 -12.37
N VAL A 76 25.05 20.18 -11.60
CA VAL A 76 25.15 20.12 -10.13
C VAL A 76 26.49 19.56 -9.68
N ARG A 77 26.98 18.51 -10.34
CA ARG A 77 28.29 17.90 -10.04
C ARG A 77 29.46 18.82 -10.37
N ASN A 78 29.27 19.80 -11.25
CA ASN A 78 30.31 20.75 -11.64
C ASN A 78 30.43 21.93 -10.67
N LEU A 79 29.45 22.13 -9.78
CA LEU A 79 29.46 23.20 -8.79
C LEU A 79 30.25 22.76 -7.54
N SER A 80 30.94 23.72 -6.94
CA SER A 80 31.60 23.54 -5.63
C SER A 80 30.57 23.49 -4.50
N THR A 81 30.97 22.93 -3.36
CA THR A 81 30.14 22.92 -2.14
C THR A 81 29.72 24.34 -1.72
N GLU A 82 30.62 25.31 -1.84
CA GLU A 82 30.35 26.71 -1.51
C GLU A 82 29.31 27.33 -2.45
N GLU A 83 29.39 27.09 -3.76
CA GLU A 83 28.41 27.55 -4.74
C GLU A 83 27.03 26.93 -4.48
N LEU A 84 26.96 25.61 -4.24
CA LEU A 84 25.73 24.91 -3.91
C LEU A 84 25.07 25.46 -2.63
N LEU A 85 25.87 25.71 -1.59
CA LEU A 85 25.38 26.31 -0.34
C LEU A 85 24.87 27.73 -0.56
N PHE A 86 25.56 28.53 -1.37
CA PHE A 86 25.18 29.91 -1.62
C PHE A 86 23.92 30.03 -2.48
N ASP A 87 23.78 29.19 -3.51
CA ASP A 87 22.54 29.05 -4.28
C ASP A 87 21.34 28.81 -3.37
N GLN A 88 21.45 27.80 -2.48
CA GLN A 88 20.37 27.44 -1.57
C GLN A 88 20.08 28.55 -0.54
N LEU A 89 21.10 29.25 -0.04
CA LEU A 89 20.90 30.41 0.83
C LEU A 89 20.13 31.55 0.14
N ILE A 90 20.47 31.86 -1.12
CA ILE A 90 19.72 32.84 -1.91
C ILE A 90 18.29 32.37 -2.11
N HIS A 91 18.10 31.09 -2.46
CA HIS A 91 16.78 30.52 -2.68
C HIS A 91 15.90 30.66 -1.44
N TYR A 92 16.40 30.21 -0.28
CA TYR A 92 15.68 30.32 0.98
C TYR A 92 15.41 31.76 1.38
N PHE A 93 16.32 32.70 1.10
CA PHE A 93 16.07 34.12 1.34
C PHE A 93 14.94 34.65 0.45
N ASN A 94 14.89 34.28 -0.83
CA ASN A 94 13.81 34.68 -1.72
C ASN A 94 12.47 34.06 -1.29
N THR A 95 12.46 32.77 -1.00
CA THR A 95 11.24 32.04 -0.64
C THR A 95 10.74 32.45 0.74
N TYR A 96 11.55 32.27 1.78
CA TYR A 96 11.15 32.49 3.16
C TYR A 96 11.36 33.91 3.67
N GLY A 97 12.39 34.60 3.17
CA GLY A 97 12.67 35.98 3.55
C GLY A 97 11.75 36.99 2.86
N LEU A 98 11.53 36.83 1.55
CA LEU A 98 10.68 37.74 0.76
C LEU A 98 9.24 37.22 0.55
N GLY A 99 8.98 35.95 0.84
CA GLY A 99 7.65 35.35 0.69
C GLY A 99 7.30 35.00 -0.76
N ASN A 100 8.28 34.78 -1.63
CA ASN A 100 8.04 34.43 -3.03
C ASN A 100 7.93 32.91 -3.20
N PHE A 101 6.72 32.40 -3.36
CA PHE A 101 6.45 30.97 -3.49
C PHE A 101 5.88 30.57 -4.86
N ASP A 102 5.67 31.54 -5.76
CA ASP A 102 4.83 31.32 -6.93
C ASP A 102 5.49 30.41 -7.98
N GLU A 103 6.78 30.64 -8.27
CA GLU A 103 7.55 29.96 -9.32
C GLU A 103 8.77 29.20 -8.75
N PRO A 104 9.29 28.17 -9.44
CA PRO A 104 10.56 27.52 -9.09
C PRO A 104 11.74 28.49 -9.02
N GLY A 105 12.65 28.22 -8.09
CA GLY A 105 13.95 28.89 -8.02
C GLY A 105 14.95 28.28 -8.99
N HIS A 106 15.99 29.04 -9.35
CA HIS A 106 17.07 28.54 -10.18
C HIS A 106 18.43 29.04 -9.70
N SER A 107 19.45 28.22 -9.94
CA SER A 107 20.85 28.52 -9.61
C SER A 107 21.34 29.80 -10.29
N VAL A 108 22.16 30.57 -9.57
CA VAL A 108 22.87 31.74 -10.10
C VAL A 108 24.28 31.41 -10.59
N PHE A 109 24.76 30.20 -10.33
CA PHE A 109 26.09 29.72 -10.73
C PHE A 109 26.05 28.65 -11.84
N GLU A 110 24.87 28.08 -12.13
CA GLU A 110 24.71 27.14 -13.23
C GLU A 110 25.10 27.80 -14.55
N LYS A 111 26.08 27.19 -15.23
CA LYS A 111 26.50 27.61 -16.55
C LYS A 111 25.51 27.11 -17.59
N ASP A 112 25.48 27.78 -18.74
CA ASP A 112 24.74 27.30 -19.91
C ASP A 112 25.11 25.85 -20.22
N PHE A 113 24.10 25.05 -20.54
CA PHE A 113 24.23 23.63 -20.87
C PHE A 113 23.34 23.29 -22.06
N GLU A 114 23.72 22.25 -22.80
CA GLU A 114 22.92 21.69 -23.88
C GLU A 114 22.60 20.24 -23.54
N ARG A 115 21.36 19.83 -23.83
CA ARG A 115 20.93 18.43 -23.67
C ARG A 115 21.01 17.71 -25.02
N ALA A 116 21.59 16.52 -25.01
CA ALA A 116 21.53 15.63 -26.17
C ALA A 116 20.07 15.23 -26.44
N ALA A 117 19.74 14.95 -27.71
CA ALA A 117 18.47 14.34 -28.06
C ALA A 117 18.34 12.98 -27.35
N PHE A 118 17.10 12.58 -27.05
CA PHE A 118 16.84 11.28 -26.41
C PHE A 118 17.31 10.12 -27.29
N GLN A 119 18.13 9.24 -26.72
CA GLN A 119 18.79 8.11 -27.39
C GLN A 119 18.75 6.81 -26.56
N GLU A 120 18.11 6.80 -25.40
CA GLU A 120 18.10 5.64 -24.51
C GLU A 120 17.12 4.57 -25.00
N ASP A 121 17.51 3.30 -24.84
CA ASP A 121 16.60 2.17 -25.06
C ASP A 121 15.58 2.07 -23.92
N THR A 122 14.31 2.02 -24.29
CA THR A 122 13.18 1.95 -23.35
C THR A 122 12.32 0.73 -23.63
N GLU A 123 11.93 0.06 -22.55
CA GLU A 123 10.87 -0.95 -22.63
C GLU A 123 9.54 -0.32 -23.03
N VAL A 124 8.82 -1.01 -23.89
CA VAL A 124 7.53 -0.57 -24.38
C VAL A 124 6.46 -1.01 -23.39
N GLN A 125 5.59 -0.07 -22.98
CA GLN A 125 4.43 -0.36 -22.17
C GLN A 125 3.22 -0.67 -23.06
N GLU A 126 2.56 -1.77 -22.79
CA GLU A 126 1.47 -2.26 -23.61
C GLU A 126 0.13 -1.88 -23.04
N PHE A 127 -0.72 -1.29 -23.87
CA PHE A 127 -2.04 -0.81 -23.51
C PHE A 127 -3.10 -1.39 -24.45
N VAL A 128 -4.31 -1.52 -23.92
CA VAL A 128 -5.52 -1.80 -24.71
C VAL A 128 -6.43 -0.59 -24.70
N ILE A 129 -7.22 -0.43 -25.75
CA ILE A 129 -8.27 0.58 -25.82
C ILE A 129 -9.63 -0.12 -25.78
N GLN A 130 -10.49 0.35 -24.89
CA GLN A 130 -11.87 -0.10 -24.74
C GLN A 130 -12.83 1.02 -25.11
N THR A 131 -14.02 0.63 -25.58
CA THR A 131 -15.16 1.55 -25.66
C THR A 131 -15.66 1.92 -24.26
N GLU A 132 -16.45 2.98 -24.14
CA GLU A 132 -17.03 3.37 -22.84
C GLU A 132 -17.88 2.25 -22.20
N GLU A 133 -18.63 1.49 -22.99
CA GLU A 133 -19.45 0.36 -22.52
C GLU A 133 -18.59 -0.80 -21.97
N GLU A 134 -17.57 -1.23 -22.72
CA GLU A 134 -16.63 -2.28 -22.28
C GLU A 134 -15.86 -1.87 -21.02
N ALA A 135 -15.48 -0.59 -20.95
CA ALA A 135 -14.78 -0.02 -19.82
C ALA A 135 -15.67 0.02 -18.56
N GLU A 136 -16.97 0.33 -18.71
CA GLU A 136 -17.91 0.32 -17.59
C GLU A 136 -18.10 -1.10 -17.02
N GLU A 137 -18.21 -2.10 -17.90
CA GLU A 137 -18.30 -3.49 -17.47
C GLU A 137 -17.00 -3.97 -16.80
N THR A 138 -15.85 -3.55 -17.32
CA THR A 138 -14.55 -3.82 -16.68
C THR A 138 -14.49 -3.23 -15.27
N VAL A 139 -14.97 -1.99 -15.08
CA VAL A 139 -15.06 -1.36 -13.75
C VAL A 139 -16.05 -2.11 -12.84
N ARG A 140 -17.18 -2.58 -13.37
CA ARG A 140 -18.14 -3.39 -12.61
C ARG A 140 -17.50 -4.65 -12.04
N VAL A 141 -16.74 -5.37 -12.86
CA VAL A 141 -16.00 -6.58 -12.44
C VAL A 141 -14.97 -6.23 -11.37
N ILE A 142 -14.16 -5.19 -11.58
CA ILE A 142 -13.18 -4.70 -10.59
C ILE A 142 -13.86 -4.38 -9.25
N VAL A 143 -14.97 -3.65 -9.26
CA VAL A 143 -15.70 -3.28 -8.04
C VAL A 143 -16.26 -4.52 -7.32
N LYS A 144 -16.78 -5.49 -8.07
CA LYS A 144 -17.25 -6.76 -7.50
C LYS A 144 -16.11 -7.52 -6.81
N ASP A 145 -14.96 -7.63 -7.47
CA ASP A 145 -13.78 -8.31 -6.92
C ASP A 145 -13.27 -7.59 -5.66
N LEU A 146 -13.22 -6.25 -5.66
CA LEU A 146 -12.85 -5.44 -4.48
C LEU A 146 -13.80 -5.68 -3.29
N LEU A 147 -15.10 -5.81 -3.53
CA LEU A 147 -16.11 -6.02 -2.47
C LEU A 147 -16.13 -7.46 -1.94
N SER A 148 -15.68 -8.42 -2.74
CA SER A 148 -15.51 -9.81 -2.34
C SER A 148 -14.35 -10.02 -1.35
N GLY A 149 -13.38 -9.10 -1.32
CA GLY A 149 -12.25 -9.15 -0.42
C GLY A 149 -12.60 -8.79 1.03
N SER A 150 -12.04 -9.54 1.98
CA SER A 150 -12.19 -9.33 3.43
C SER A 150 -11.29 -8.20 3.98
N ARG A 151 -10.30 -7.76 3.18
CA ARG A 151 -9.35 -6.72 3.58
C ARG A 151 -9.90 -5.31 3.36
N PRO A 152 -9.51 -4.33 4.19
CA PRO A 152 -9.85 -2.92 3.95
C PRO A 152 -9.28 -2.45 2.62
N LEU A 153 -10.03 -1.57 1.95
CA LEU A 153 -9.63 -0.93 0.71
C LEU A 153 -8.71 0.28 0.97
N SER A 154 -7.81 0.57 0.03
CA SER A 154 -7.10 1.86 0.01
C SER A 154 -8.07 3.02 -0.26
N GLU A 155 -7.64 4.26 -0.03
CA GLU A 155 -8.49 5.45 -0.29
C GLU A 155 -8.95 5.52 -1.74
N ARG A 156 -8.07 5.16 -2.68
CA ARG A 156 -8.39 5.16 -4.12
C ARG A 156 -9.42 4.07 -4.45
N GLN A 157 -9.20 2.84 -3.99
CA GLN A 157 -10.11 1.71 -4.19
C GLN A 157 -11.49 1.99 -3.57
N TYR A 158 -11.52 2.55 -2.36
CA TYR A 158 -12.76 2.94 -1.70
C TYR A 158 -13.51 4.03 -2.48
N THR A 159 -12.80 5.03 -2.99
CA THR A 159 -13.41 6.11 -3.77
C THR A 159 -14.00 5.59 -5.08
N LEU A 160 -13.34 4.64 -5.75
CA LEU A 160 -13.87 3.93 -6.92
C LEU A 160 -15.20 3.24 -6.58
N VAL A 161 -15.18 2.40 -5.56
CA VAL A 161 -16.35 1.62 -5.11
C VAL A 161 -17.52 2.54 -4.72
N LEU A 162 -17.26 3.58 -3.91
CA LEU A 162 -18.30 4.53 -3.48
C LEU A 162 -18.90 5.27 -4.68
N THR A 163 -18.08 5.66 -5.65
CA THR A 163 -18.56 6.35 -6.86
C THR A 163 -19.43 5.41 -7.69
N PHE A 164 -18.97 4.18 -7.92
CA PHE A 164 -19.73 3.17 -8.65
C PHE A 164 -21.07 2.81 -8.00
N ILE A 165 -21.09 2.64 -6.68
CA ILE A 165 -22.34 2.38 -5.95
C ILE A 165 -23.34 3.52 -6.15
N ARG A 166 -22.88 4.78 -6.06
CA ARG A 166 -23.76 5.95 -6.22
C ARG A 166 -24.32 6.10 -7.64
N ASP A 167 -23.59 5.62 -8.64
CA ASP A 167 -23.94 5.80 -10.04
C ASP A 167 -24.86 4.69 -10.57
N HIS A 168 -24.61 3.45 -10.16
CA HIS A 168 -25.19 2.28 -10.84
C HIS A 168 -25.99 1.34 -9.93
N LEU A 169 -25.87 1.46 -8.60
CA LEU A 169 -26.42 0.47 -7.68
C LEU A 169 -27.53 1.08 -6.81
N GLU A 170 -28.77 0.71 -7.12
CA GLU A 170 -29.91 0.98 -6.25
C GLU A 170 -29.80 0.21 -4.91
N ASN A 171 -29.21 -0.99 -4.96
CA ASN A 171 -28.94 -1.85 -3.80
C ASN A 171 -27.46 -2.18 -3.71
N ILE A 172 -26.90 -2.04 -2.51
CA ILE A 172 -25.48 -2.29 -2.25
C ILE A 172 -25.26 -3.81 -2.21
N PRO A 173 -24.32 -4.37 -2.99
CA PRO A 173 -24.03 -5.81 -3.01
C PRO A 173 -23.41 -6.26 -1.67
N ASP A 174 -23.28 -7.58 -1.49
CA ASP A 174 -22.64 -8.15 -0.31
C ASP A 174 -21.18 -7.66 -0.17
N ILE A 175 -20.86 -7.11 1.01
CA ILE A 175 -19.53 -6.60 1.34
C ILE A 175 -18.90 -7.52 2.37
N VAL A 176 -17.80 -8.18 2.01
CA VAL A 176 -17.10 -9.10 2.91
C VAL A 176 -16.27 -8.32 3.95
N SER A 177 -15.60 -7.25 3.52
CA SER A 177 -14.80 -6.40 4.42
C SER A 177 -15.67 -5.54 5.33
N LYS A 178 -15.65 -5.86 6.63
CA LYS A 178 -16.32 -5.06 7.67
C LYS A 178 -15.86 -3.59 7.67
N ASN A 179 -14.58 -3.32 7.41
CA ASN A 179 -14.07 -1.94 7.38
C ASN A 179 -14.65 -1.16 6.20
N THR A 180 -14.76 -1.80 5.02
CA THR A 180 -15.38 -1.20 3.84
C THR A 180 -16.86 -0.94 4.06
N CYS A 181 -17.57 -1.91 4.65
CA CYS A 181 -18.98 -1.76 5.01
C CYS A 181 -19.22 -0.61 6.00
N VAL A 182 -18.39 -0.51 7.06
CA VAL A 182 -18.45 0.62 8.02
C VAL A 182 -18.30 1.97 7.32
N ARG A 183 -17.33 2.11 6.42
CA ARG A 183 -17.12 3.38 5.69
C ARG A 183 -18.29 3.70 4.78
N LEU A 184 -18.80 2.72 4.02
CA LEU A 184 -19.97 2.89 3.15
C LEU A 184 -21.21 3.27 3.95
N LEU A 185 -21.44 2.65 5.11
CA LEU A 185 -22.53 2.96 6.01
C LEU A 185 -22.47 4.43 6.47
N ILE A 186 -21.27 4.94 6.78
CA ILE A 186 -21.07 6.32 7.19
C ILE A 186 -21.31 7.31 6.03
N ASP A 187 -20.79 7.02 4.83
CA ASP A 187 -20.83 7.93 3.68
C ASP A 187 -22.14 7.90 2.87
N THR A 188 -22.90 6.80 2.96
CA THR A 188 -24.22 6.66 2.32
C THR A 188 -25.36 6.90 3.30
N LYS A 189 -25.10 6.80 4.62
CA LYS A 189 -26.11 6.80 5.68
C LYS A 189 -27.19 5.71 5.51
N ASN A 190 -26.93 4.69 4.68
CA ASN A 190 -27.83 3.57 4.48
C ASN A 190 -27.73 2.58 5.66
N LEU A 191 -28.77 2.56 6.50
CA LEU A 191 -28.81 1.72 7.70
C LEU A 191 -28.90 0.22 7.40
N SER A 192 -29.34 -0.19 6.21
CA SER A 192 -29.39 -1.62 5.84
C SER A 192 -28.02 -2.29 5.87
N LEU A 193 -26.94 -1.53 5.66
CA LEU A 193 -25.58 -2.04 5.75
C LEU A 193 -25.22 -2.57 7.15
N ALA A 194 -25.92 -2.09 8.19
CA ALA A 194 -25.72 -2.56 9.56
C ALA A 194 -26.05 -4.04 9.73
N ASP A 195 -26.89 -4.61 8.88
CA ASP A 195 -27.35 -6.00 8.95
C ASP A 195 -26.20 -6.99 8.70
N SER A 196 -25.16 -6.53 8.00
CA SER A 196 -23.94 -7.31 7.73
C SER A 196 -22.90 -7.22 8.86
N LEU A 197 -23.10 -6.34 9.85
CA LEU A 197 -22.15 -6.06 10.92
C LEU A 197 -22.58 -6.70 12.25
N ASN A 198 -21.62 -6.94 13.15
CA ASN A 198 -21.91 -7.42 14.50
C ASN A 198 -22.01 -6.23 15.45
N LEU A 199 -22.74 -6.36 16.57
CA LEU A 199 -22.86 -5.29 17.57
C LEU A 199 -21.49 -4.72 17.99
N SER A 200 -20.47 -5.58 18.16
CA SER A 200 -19.09 -5.17 18.49
C SER A 200 -18.44 -4.22 17.48
N ASP A 201 -18.89 -4.24 16.22
CA ASP A 201 -18.36 -3.40 15.14
C ASP A 201 -18.83 -1.94 15.26
N VAL A 202 -19.83 -1.62 16.09
CA VAL A 202 -20.25 -0.23 16.36
C VAL A 202 -19.10 0.63 16.88
N MET A 203 -18.20 0.08 17.69
CA MET A 203 -17.02 0.82 18.13
C MET A 203 -16.08 1.18 16.98
N LYS A 204 -16.06 0.40 15.89
CA LYS A 204 -15.33 0.78 14.67
C LYS A 204 -16.05 1.89 13.92
N ILE A 205 -17.39 1.86 13.87
CA ILE A 205 -18.21 2.93 13.27
C ILE A 205 -17.99 4.25 14.01
N VAL A 206 -18.02 4.22 15.35
CA VAL A 206 -17.80 5.37 16.21
C VAL A 206 -16.38 5.94 15.99
N ASP A 207 -15.36 5.09 15.99
CA ASP A 207 -13.96 5.49 15.75
C ASP A 207 -13.78 6.12 14.37
N GLU A 208 -14.27 5.46 13.32
CA GLU A 208 -14.14 5.93 11.93
C GLU A 208 -14.91 7.23 11.68
N LEU A 209 -16.13 7.36 12.23
CA LEU A 209 -16.94 8.59 12.12
C LEU A 209 -16.28 9.75 12.87
N ASN A 210 -15.73 9.50 14.07
CA ASN A 210 -15.03 10.49 14.88
C ASN A 210 -13.75 10.97 14.19
N TYR A 211 -13.00 10.06 13.59
CA TYR A 211 -11.82 10.41 12.82
C TYR A 211 -12.17 11.27 11.61
N ARG A 212 -13.07 10.81 10.74
CA ARG A 212 -13.33 11.44 9.44
C ARG A 212 -14.08 12.78 9.52
N TYR A 213 -15.04 12.91 10.42
CA TYR A 213 -15.90 14.10 10.49
C TYR A 213 -15.60 15.04 11.65
N TYR A 214 -14.86 14.58 12.66
CA TYR A 214 -14.49 15.37 13.83
C TYR A 214 -12.98 15.54 14.00
N HIS A 215 -12.16 14.98 13.08
CA HIS A 215 -10.70 15.04 13.10
C HIS A 215 -10.11 14.61 14.45
N ASN A 216 -10.67 13.53 15.01
CA ASN A 216 -10.35 13.07 16.35
C ASN A 216 -10.14 11.55 16.35
N ASP A 217 -8.90 11.16 16.65
CA ASP A 217 -8.43 9.76 16.70
C ASP A 217 -8.58 9.13 18.09
N ASN A 218 -9.17 9.85 19.05
CA ASN A 218 -9.38 9.37 20.40
C ASN A 218 -10.85 8.98 20.64
N PRO A 219 -11.21 7.69 20.55
CA PRO A 219 -12.58 7.24 20.73
C PRO A 219 -13.11 7.39 22.18
N LYS A 220 -12.27 7.79 23.14
CA LYS A 220 -12.71 8.12 24.51
C LYS A 220 -13.20 9.56 24.65
N LYS A 221 -12.92 10.43 23.68
CA LYS A 221 -13.33 11.83 23.69
C LYS A 221 -14.27 12.05 22.51
N LEU A 222 -15.57 12.11 22.76
CA LEU A 222 -16.58 12.23 21.71
C LEU A 222 -17.26 13.61 21.77
N ASN A 223 -17.54 14.20 20.60
CA ASN A 223 -18.19 15.51 20.48
C ASN A 223 -19.25 15.55 19.36
N PHE A 224 -19.95 14.42 19.17
CA PHE A 224 -20.97 14.27 18.12
C PHE A 224 -22.06 15.33 18.13
N LYS A 225 -22.37 15.84 16.94
CA LYS A 225 -23.54 16.66 16.60
C LYS A 225 -24.83 15.84 16.74
N ASN A 226 -25.95 16.52 16.96
CA ASN A 226 -27.25 15.87 17.17
C ASN A 226 -27.65 14.91 16.03
N GLN A 227 -27.36 15.28 14.78
CA GLN A 227 -27.64 14.43 13.61
C GLN A 227 -26.92 13.07 13.70
N ASP A 228 -25.65 13.07 14.12
CA ASP A 228 -24.84 11.86 14.18
C ASP A 228 -25.21 11.03 15.42
N ARG A 229 -25.60 11.68 16.52
CA ARG A 229 -26.20 10.97 17.67
C ARG A 229 -27.47 10.23 17.26
N LYS A 230 -28.39 10.90 16.55
CA LYS A 230 -29.62 10.28 16.05
C LYS A 230 -29.33 9.12 15.11
N PHE A 231 -28.38 9.29 14.19
CA PHE A 231 -27.93 8.23 13.29
C PHE A 231 -27.39 7.01 14.05
N LEU A 232 -26.48 7.22 15.00
CA LEU A 232 -25.88 6.15 15.80
C LEU A 232 -26.89 5.47 16.74
N THR A 233 -27.87 6.21 17.27
CA THR A 233 -28.99 5.64 18.03
C THR A 233 -29.87 4.76 17.14
N ALA A 234 -30.26 5.24 15.95
CA ALA A 234 -31.06 4.45 15.01
C ALA A 234 -30.33 3.20 14.52
N LEU A 235 -29.01 3.30 14.33
CA LEU A 235 -28.14 2.17 14.02
C LEU A 235 -28.20 1.11 15.13
N LEU A 236 -27.98 1.50 16.40
CA LEU A 236 -28.07 0.57 17.52
C LEU A 236 -29.43 -0.10 17.61
N ASP A 237 -30.51 0.68 17.49
CA ASP A 237 -31.87 0.17 17.55
C ASP A 237 -32.13 -0.90 16.47
N ARG A 238 -31.58 -0.69 15.27
CA ARG A 238 -31.66 -1.68 14.19
C ARG A 238 -30.87 -2.94 14.51
N MET A 239 -29.66 -2.80 15.03
CA MET A 239 -28.81 -3.96 15.36
C MET A 239 -29.43 -4.82 16.45
N PHE A 240 -30.05 -4.23 17.47
CA PHE A 240 -30.79 -4.94 18.52
C PHE A 240 -32.11 -5.58 18.04
N GLN A 241 -32.50 -5.39 16.78
CA GLN A 241 -33.63 -6.11 16.18
C GLN A 241 -33.18 -7.34 15.39
N GLY A 242 -31.87 -7.56 15.22
CA GLY A 242 -31.31 -8.68 14.48
C GLY A 242 -30.53 -9.65 15.36
N ASP A 243 -30.16 -10.80 14.79
CA ASP A 243 -29.59 -11.93 15.54
C ASP A 243 -28.08 -11.82 15.83
N ARG A 244 -27.45 -10.67 15.54
CA ARG A 244 -25.97 -10.47 15.62
C ARG A 244 -25.52 -9.69 16.86
N CYS A 245 -26.19 -9.95 17.98
CA CYS A 245 -26.02 -9.24 19.27
C CYS A 245 -25.29 -10.08 20.32
N ASP A 246 -24.00 -10.37 20.09
CA ASP A 246 -23.17 -11.03 21.11
C ASP A 246 -22.53 -10.01 22.09
N ILE A 247 -23.12 -9.89 23.28
CA ILE A 247 -22.65 -9.00 24.35
C ILE A 247 -21.26 -9.39 24.86
N CYS A 248 -20.90 -10.70 24.86
CA CYS A 248 -19.60 -11.18 25.34
C CYS A 248 -18.44 -10.53 24.59
N THR A 249 -18.60 -10.29 23.28
CA THR A 249 -17.60 -9.61 22.44
C THR A 249 -17.46 -8.12 22.75
N CYS A 250 -18.49 -7.49 23.30
CA CYS A 250 -18.50 -6.06 23.60
C CYS A 250 -17.78 -5.71 24.89
N TYR A 251 -17.64 -6.66 25.82
CA TYR A 251 -16.92 -6.46 27.09
C TYR A 251 -15.45 -6.05 26.89
N GLU A 252 -14.80 -6.48 25.80
CA GLU A 252 -13.42 -6.10 25.45
C GLU A 252 -13.25 -4.59 25.28
N LYS A 253 -14.32 -3.89 24.89
CA LYS A 253 -14.35 -2.44 24.69
C LYS A 253 -15.33 -1.76 25.64
N LYS A 254 -15.63 -2.37 26.80
CA LYS A 254 -16.64 -1.90 27.75
C LYS A 254 -16.49 -0.43 28.16
N GLN A 255 -15.26 0.03 28.39
CA GLN A 255 -15.01 1.44 28.72
C GLN A 255 -15.40 2.39 27.57
N LEU A 256 -15.11 2.01 26.32
CA LEU A 256 -15.49 2.79 25.14
C LEU A 256 -17.00 2.79 24.95
N TRP A 257 -17.64 1.63 25.12
CA TRP A 257 -19.09 1.48 25.08
C TRP A 257 -19.80 2.34 26.11
N ASN A 258 -19.36 2.32 27.37
CA ASN A 258 -19.97 3.13 28.42
C ASN A 258 -19.88 4.63 28.09
N GLY A 259 -18.70 5.11 27.66
CA GLY A 259 -18.51 6.49 27.23
C GLY A 259 -19.39 6.88 26.05
N PHE A 260 -19.49 6.00 25.05
CA PHE A 260 -20.34 6.20 23.88
C PHE A 260 -21.83 6.27 24.23
N LEU A 261 -22.35 5.29 24.97
CA LEU A 261 -23.75 5.23 25.39
C LEU A 261 -24.17 6.45 26.21
N HIS A 262 -23.26 6.95 27.06
CA HIS A 262 -23.47 8.19 27.79
C HIS A 262 -23.60 9.39 26.84
N HIS A 263 -22.72 9.50 25.85
CA HIS A 263 -22.66 10.62 24.92
C HIS A 263 -23.89 10.74 23.99
N ILE A 264 -24.44 9.61 23.55
CA ILE A 264 -25.66 9.59 22.74
C ILE A 264 -26.95 9.60 23.57
N HIS A 265 -26.85 9.56 24.91
CA HIS A 265 -27.97 9.42 25.84
C HIS A 265 -28.91 8.25 25.46
N TYR A 266 -28.31 7.09 25.13
CA TYR A 266 -29.06 5.95 24.59
C TYR A 266 -30.16 5.48 25.56
N GLN A 267 -31.36 5.30 25.03
CA GLN A 267 -32.50 4.74 25.74
C GLN A 267 -32.84 3.39 25.07
N PRO A 268 -32.71 2.26 25.79
CA PRO A 268 -33.00 0.96 25.21
C PRO A 268 -34.50 0.83 24.87
N LYS A 269 -34.80 0.11 23.77
CA LYS A 269 -36.17 -0.06 23.26
C LYS A 269 -36.70 -1.49 23.36
N ASN A 270 -35.83 -2.44 23.68
CA ASN A 270 -36.15 -3.85 23.84
C ASN A 270 -35.29 -4.47 24.95
N GLU A 271 -35.65 -5.69 25.34
CA GLU A 271 -35.00 -6.42 26.43
C GLU A 271 -33.51 -6.64 26.18
N GLU A 272 -33.12 -7.01 24.95
CA GLU A 272 -31.71 -7.21 24.59
C GLU A 272 -30.86 -5.94 24.79
N ALA A 273 -31.39 -4.78 24.37
CA ALA A 273 -30.73 -3.49 24.56
C ALA A 273 -30.65 -3.12 26.05
N GLU A 274 -31.65 -3.45 26.86
CA GLU A 274 -31.62 -3.23 28.32
C GLU A 274 -30.52 -4.06 28.99
N ILE A 275 -30.43 -5.36 28.65
CA ILE A 275 -29.39 -6.28 29.13
C ILE A 275 -28.01 -5.74 28.73
N PHE A 276 -27.84 -5.32 27.47
CA PHE A 276 -26.59 -4.77 26.98
C PHE A 276 -26.17 -3.50 27.73
N VAL A 277 -27.08 -2.52 27.88
CA VAL A 277 -26.78 -1.26 28.58
C VAL A 277 -26.43 -1.53 30.04
N HIS A 278 -27.13 -2.46 30.69
CA HIS A 278 -26.81 -2.87 32.05
C HIS A 278 -25.40 -3.49 32.12
N ALA A 279 -25.10 -4.46 31.25
CA ALA A 279 -23.80 -5.14 31.17
C ALA A 279 -22.63 -4.16 30.94
N MET A 280 -22.82 -3.12 30.12
CA MET A 280 -21.78 -2.11 29.87
C MET A 280 -21.59 -1.11 31.01
N ARG A 281 -22.60 -0.90 31.87
CA ARG A 281 -22.55 0.07 32.99
C ARG A 281 -22.14 -0.54 34.34
N THR A 282 -22.39 -1.82 34.57
CA THR A 282 -22.01 -2.50 35.83
C THR A 282 -20.52 -2.78 35.91
N LYS A 283 -20.01 -3.11 37.11
CA LYS A 283 -18.62 -3.57 37.27
C LYS A 283 -18.50 -5.05 36.88
N GLY A 284 -17.37 -5.43 36.28
CA GLY A 284 -17.09 -6.80 35.84
C GLY A 284 -16.65 -6.87 34.37
N ASN A 285 -15.93 -7.94 34.02
CA ASN A 285 -15.52 -8.25 32.66
C ASN A 285 -15.78 -9.74 32.39
N GLU A 286 -16.71 -10.03 31.49
CA GLU A 286 -17.09 -11.39 31.10
C GLU A 286 -16.69 -11.65 29.64
N SER A 287 -15.59 -11.03 29.20
CA SER A 287 -15.06 -11.27 27.86
C SER A 287 -14.44 -12.66 27.77
N VAL A 288 -14.49 -13.24 26.56
CA VAL A 288 -13.82 -14.50 26.24
C VAL A 288 -12.33 -14.44 26.59
N TYR A 289 -11.65 -13.31 26.33
CA TYR A 289 -10.24 -13.15 26.71
C TYR A 289 -10.00 -13.20 28.22
N SER A 290 -10.94 -12.73 29.04
CA SER A 290 -10.79 -12.81 30.49
C SER A 290 -10.81 -14.26 30.98
N GLU A 291 -11.66 -15.09 30.40
CA GLU A 291 -11.73 -16.52 30.70
C GLU A 291 -10.55 -17.29 30.10
N PHE A 292 -10.13 -16.94 28.88
CA PHE A 292 -8.92 -17.44 28.25
C PHE A 292 -7.68 -17.21 29.13
N GLU A 293 -7.46 -15.99 29.62
CA GLU A 293 -6.32 -15.69 30.50
C GLU A 293 -6.38 -16.47 31.82
N LYS A 294 -7.60 -16.71 32.35
CA LYS A 294 -7.78 -17.55 33.54
C LYS A 294 -7.34 -19.00 33.26
N LEU A 295 -7.77 -19.59 32.14
CA LEU A 295 -7.35 -20.94 31.75
C LEU A 295 -5.85 -21.02 31.49
N MET A 296 -5.26 -20.00 30.88
CA MET A 296 -3.81 -19.90 30.67
C MET A 296 -3.04 -19.87 32.00
N GLN A 297 -3.54 -19.15 33.01
CA GLN A 297 -2.95 -19.10 34.36
C GLN A 297 -3.13 -20.41 35.15
N GLU A 298 -4.20 -21.14 34.89
CA GLU A 298 -4.47 -22.46 35.46
C GLU A 298 -3.70 -23.60 34.76
N ASN A 299 -2.84 -23.28 33.79
CA ASN A 299 -2.11 -24.24 32.95
C ASN A 299 -3.01 -25.18 32.12
N ARG A 300 -4.23 -24.72 31.77
CA ARG A 300 -5.22 -25.47 30.99
C ARG A 300 -5.19 -25.03 29.52
N TYR A 301 -4.04 -25.17 28.87
CA TYR A 301 -3.76 -24.57 27.56
C TYR A 301 -4.66 -25.10 26.44
N GLN A 302 -4.93 -26.40 26.41
CA GLN A 302 -5.82 -27.02 25.41
C GLN A 302 -7.23 -26.43 25.48
N GLN A 303 -7.77 -26.31 26.68
CA GLN A 303 -9.11 -25.75 26.90
C GLN A 303 -9.15 -24.24 26.61
N ALA A 304 -8.05 -23.53 26.87
CA ALA A 304 -7.92 -22.13 26.48
C ALA A 304 -7.95 -21.98 24.94
N ALA A 305 -7.29 -22.88 24.21
CA ALA A 305 -7.32 -22.91 22.75
C ALA A 305 -8.72 -23.25 22.21
N GLU A 306 -9.38 -24.27 22.75
CA GLU A 306 -10.75 -24.65 22.41
C GLU A 306 -11.73 -23.49 22.64
N LEU A 307 -11.63 -22.81 23.80
CA LEU A 307 -12.46 -21.66 24.11
C LEU A 307 -12.34 -20.55 23.06
N LEU A 308 -11.10 -20.20 22.66
CA LEU A 308 -10.90 -19.20 21.60
C LEU A 308 -11.48 -19.67 20.27
N ARG A 309 -11.28 -20.94 19.90
CA ARG A 309 -11.80 -21.50 18.65
C ARG A 309 -13.33 -21.42 18.62
N GLU A 310 -13.99 -21.88 19.68
CA GLU A 310 -15.46 -21.95 19.74
C GLU A 310 -16.13 -20.58 19.88
N LYS A 311 -15.58 -19.69 20.71
CA LYS A 311 -16.24 -18.41 21.05
C LYS A 311 -15.77 -17.23 20.19
N LYS A 312 -14.59 -17.30 19.59
CA LYS A 312 -14.00 -16.21 18.77
C LYS A 312 -13.61 -16.64 17.36
N GLY A 313 -13.61 -17.94 17.07
CA GLY A 313 -13.22 -18.49 15.79
C GLY A 313 -11.72 -18.76 15.67
N THR A 314 -11.37 -19.59 14.70
CA THR A 314 -10.01 -20.05 14.41
C THR A 314 -9.01 -18.92 14.21
N SER A 315 -9.42 -17.81 13.60
CA SER A 315 -8.55 -16.63 13.42
C SER A 315 -8.08 -16.00 14.74
N ALA A 316 -8.83 -16.11 15.83
CA ALA A 316 -8.42 -15.60 17.15
C ALA A 316 -7.44 -16.56 17.82
N LEU A 317 -7.70 -17.87 17.73
CA LEU A 317 -6.79 -18.92 18.20
C LEU A 317 -5.39 -18.76 17.59
N LEU A 318 -5.31 -18.71 16.26
CA LEU A 318 -4.03 -18.68 15.55
C LEU A 318 -3.20 -17.42 15.83
N ARG A 319 -3.84 -16.29 16.11
CA ARG A 319 -3.13 -15.06 16.49
C ARG A 319 -2.49 -15.13 17.88
N ASN A 320 -3.00 -16.00 18.74
CA ASN A 320 -2.49 -16.24 20.10
C ASN A 320 -1.55 -17.46 20.19
N MET A 321 -1.18 -18.06 19.05
CA MET A 321 -0.44 -19.31 19.00
C MET A 321 0.92 -19.24 19.73
N ASP A 322 1.70 -18.16 19.55
CA ASP A 322 2.95 -17.96 20.31
C ASP A 322 2.72 -17.94 21.82
N TYR A 323 1.60 -17.38 22.30
CA TYR A 323 1.30 -17.30 23.72
C TYR A 323 0.94 -18.67 24.31
N ILE A 324 0.22 -19.47 23.53
CA ILE A 324 -0.23 -20.81 23.90
C ILE A 324 0.94 -21.81 23.83
N ILE A 325 1.60 -21.92 22.67
CA ILE A 325 2.65 -22.92 22.42
C ILE A 325 3.87 -22.69 23.33
N SER A 326 4.24 -21.44 23.63
CA SER A 326 5.40 -21.18 24.49
C SER A 326 5.27 -21.68 25.93
N ARG A 327 4.10 -22.20 26.32
CA ARG A 327 3.81 -22.77 27.65
C ARG A 327 3.48 -24.26 27.61
N MET A 328 3.35 -24.83 26.41
CA MET A 328 3.14 -26.26 26.23
C MET A 328 4.46 -27.01 26.36
N ASP A 329 4.40 -28.24 26.86
CA ASP A 329 5.49 -29.20 26.66
C ASP A 329 5.46 -29.75 25.23
N ARG A 330 6.46 -30.57 24.88
CA ARG A 330 6.62 -31.07 23.52
C ARG A 330 5.48 -31.99 23.07
N GLU A 331 4.89 -32.75 23.98
CA GLU A 331 3.79 -33.68 23.66
C GLU A 331 2.49 -32.90 23.42
N ALA A 332 2.19 -31.91 24.27
CA ALA A 332 1.06 -31.03 24.10
C ALA A 332 1.18 -30.16 22.84
N GLU A 333 2.39 -29.66 22.53
CA GLU A 333 2.65 -28.92 21.30
C GLU A 333 2.36 -29.78 20.06
N GLN A 334 2.90 -31.01 20.01
CA GLN A 334 2.67 -31.89 18.86
C GLN A 334 1.19 -32.25 18.70
N THR A 335 0.49 -32.45 19.82
CA THR A 335 -0.97 -32.66 19.82
C THR A 335 -1.68 -31.44 19.23
N PHE A 336 -1.37 -30.23 19.72
CA PHE A 336 -1.94 -28.97 19.22
C PHE A 336 -1.71 -28.77 17.72
N LEU A 337 -0.49 -29.05 17.22
CA LEU A 337 -0.15 -28.94 15.81
C LEU A 337 -0.81 -30.03 14.95
N SER A 338 -1.04 -31.22 15.51
CA SER A 338 -1.75 -32.30 14.81
C SER A 338 -3.26 -32.03 14.67
N GLU A 339 -3.84 -31.35 15.66
CA GLU A 339 -5.25 -30.95 15.70
C GLU A 339 -5.50 -29.56 15.08
N PHE A 340 -4.57 -29.11 14.23
CA PHE A 340 -4.63 -27.80 13.60
C PHE A 340 -5.96 -27.64 12.83
N PRO A 341 -6.73 -26.54 13.04
CA PRO A 341 -8.08 -26.44 12.51
C PRO A 341 -8.11 -26.47 10.97
N GLU A 342 -9.08 -27.16 10.38
CA GLU A 342 -9.26 -27.22 8.92
C GLU A 342 -9.92 -25.94 8.36
N ASP A 343 -10.70 -25.23 9.17
CA ASP A 343 -11.45 -24.02 8.82
C ASP A 343 -10.59 -22.73 8.80
N CYS A 344 -9.26 -22.85 8.76
CA CYS A 344 -8.33 -21.72 8.76
C CYS A 344 -8.39 -20.92 7.46
N SER A 345 -8.71 -19.63 7.53
CA SER A 345 -8.66 -18.74 6.36
C SER A 345 -7.27 -18.72 5.69
N THR A 346 -7.25 -18.85 4.36
CA THR A 346 -6.03 -18.78 3.53
C THR A 346 -5.21 -17.52 3.82
N LEU A 347 -5.88 -16.37 3.98
CA LEU A 347 -5.24 -15.10 4.32
C LEU A 347 -4.55 -15.11 5.69
N ILE A 348 -5.07 -15.85 6.66
CA ILE A 348 -4.44 -15.98 7.98
C ILE A 348 -3.23 -16.89 7.90
N LEU A 349 -3.32 -18.01 7.15
CA LEU A 349 -2.19 -18.90 6.91
C LEU A 349 -1.04 -18.14 6.23
N LEU A 350 -1.32 -17.34 5.20
CA LEU A 350 -0.31 -16.48 4.56
C LEU A 350 0.32 -15.51 5.57
N GLN A 351 -0.48 -14.83 6.40
CA GLN A 351 0.05 -13.92 7.42
C GLN A 351 0.95 -14.61 8.46
N LEU A 352 0.59 -15.83 8.86
CA LEU A 352 1.40 -16.61 9.80
C LEU A 352 2.66 -17.16 9.12
N LEU A 353 2.59 -17.55 7.84
CA LEU A 353 3.76 -17.95 7.08
C LEU A 353 4.82 -16.85 7.08
N PHE A 354 4.43 -15.60 6.77
CA PHE A 354 5.33 -14.45 6.86
C PHE A 354 5.87 -14.18 8.27
N ARG A 355 5.14 -14.56 9.33
CA ARG A 355 5.62 -14.46 10.72
C ARG A 355 6.68 -15.51 11.05
N TYR A 356 6.44 -16.77 10.67
CA TYR A 356 7.26 -17.90 11.10
C TYR A 356 8.43 -18.22 10.15
N GLU A 357 8.28 -17.96 8.85
CA GLU A 357 9.35 -18.15 7.87
C GLU A 357 10.04 -16.84 7.47
N GLY A 358 9.51 -15.69 7.91
CA GLY A 358 10.17 -14.41 7.74
C GLY A 358 11.43 -14.24 8.60
N VAL A 359 12.21 -13.19 8.29
CA VAL A 359 13.45 -12.87 8.99
C VAL A 359 13.19 -12.64 10.48
N GLN A 360 13.80 -13.48 11.32
CA GLN A 360 13.71 -13.37 12.77
C GLN A 360 14.66 -12.29 13.27
N ARG A 361 14.11 -11.27 13.92
CA ARG A 361 14.88 -10.15 14.46
C ARG A 361 15.56 -10.53 15.77
N LYS A 362 16.82 -10.11 15.91
CA LYS A 362 17.56 -10.20 17.17
C LYS A 362 17.12 -9.12 18.17
N ASP A 363 16.76 -7.94 17.68
CA ASP A 363 16.48 -6.74 18.49
C ASP A 363 14.99 -6.46 18.65
N GLY A 364 14.35 -7.20 19.57
CA GLY A 364 12.95 -6.96 19.97
C GLY A 364 11.91 -7.16 18.87
N ARG A 365 10.64 -7.20 19.25
CA ARG A 365 9.52 -7.34 18.29
C ARG A 365 9.07 -5.99 17.74
N ILE A 366 8.63 -6.01 16.48
CA ILE A 366 7.96 -4.85 15.85
C ILE A 366 6.53 -5.24 15.54
N PHE A 367 5.59 -4.41 15.99
CA PHE A 367 4.18 -4.57 15.70
C PHE A 367 3.75 -3.54 14.67
N LYS A 368 3.23 -4.03 13.54
CA LYS A 368 2.72 -3.23 12.43
C LYS A 368 1.21 -3.39 12.36
N PHE A 369 0.49 -2.29 12.31
CA PHE A 369 -0.97 -2.28 12.16
C PHE A 369 -1.43 -1.04 11.41
N THR A 370 -2.60 -1.11 10.80
CA THR A 370 -3.19 0.03 10.10
C THR A 370 -4.33 0.63 10.89
N GLN A 371 -4.39 1.94 10.95
CA GLN A 371 -5.54 2.68 11.44
C GLN A 371 -5.82 3.84 10.48
N HIS A 372 -7.06 3.98 10.03
CA HIS A 372 -7.50 4.99 9.05
C HIS A 372 -6.60 5.07 7.81
N ASN A 373 -6.29 3.91 7.23
CA ASN A 373 -5.39 3.77 6.06
C ASN A 373 -3.96 4.32 6.26
N LEU A 374 -3.53 4.52 7.51
CA LEU A 374 -2.17 4.90 7.88
C LEU A 374 -1.47 3.79 8.66
N MET A 375 -0.22 3.49 8.30
CA MET A 375 0.62 2.52 9.00
C MET A 375 1.06 3.07 10.36
N LYS A 376 0.83 2.29 11.41
CA LYS A 376 1.37 2.49 12.75
C LYS A 376 2.37 1.39 13.07
N VAL A 377 3.46 1.79 13.70
CA VAL A 377 4.56 0.90 14.09
C VAL A 377 4.83 1.11 15.57
N HIS A 378 4.79 0.01 16.33
CA HIS A 378 5.20 -0.03 17.73
C HIS A 378 6.44 -0.90 17.85
N TYR A 379 7.48 -0.34 18.46
CA TYR A 379 8.71 -1.06 18.78
C TYR A 379 8.60 -1.56 20.20
N GLU A 380 8.84 -2.86 20.40
CA GLU A 380 8.86 -3.44 21.73
C GLU A 380 9.92 -2.74 22.59
N THR A 381 9.46 -2.21 23.72
CA THR A 381 10.31 -1.54 24.69
C THR A 381 11.09 -2.58 25.52
N PRO A 382 12.23 -2.20 26.14
CA PRO A 382 12.95 -3.09 27.04
C PRO A 382 12.10 -3.63 28.20
N GLU A 383 11.12 -2.86 28.67
CA GLU A 383 10.19 -3.30 29.71
C GLU A 383 9.18 -4.34 29.22
N GLU A 384 8.61 -4.14 28.03
CA GLU A 384 7.72 -5.10 27.38
C GLU A 384 8.45 -6.41 27.07
N SER A 385 9.67 -6.32 26.55
CA SER A 385 10.51 -7.48 26.24
C SER A 385 10.81 -8.33 27.49
N LYS A 386 11.10 -7.69 28.64
CA LYS A 386 11.31 -8.40 29.92
C LYS A 386 10.06 -9.11 30.45
N LYS A 387 8.87 -8.56 30.19
CA LYS A 387 7.59 -9.15 30.59
C LYS A 387 7.11 -10.22 29.62
N CYS A 388 7.61 -10.21 28.39
CA CYS A 388 7.23 -11.17 27.37
C CYS A 388 7.78 -12.56 27.68
N GLN A 389 6.87 -13.48 27.95
CA GLN A 389 7.15 -14.92 28.12
C GLN A 389 6.69 -15.75 26.92
N SER A 390 6.22 -15.11 25.85
CA SER A 390 5.66 -15.75 24.65
C SER A 390 6.70 -15.88 23.55
N ARG A 391 7.81 -16.55 23.85
CA ARG A 391 8.92 -16.77 22.91
C ARG A 391 9.00 -18.25 22.55
N LEU A 392 9.04 -18.53 21.27
CA LEU A 392 9.25 -19.87 20.74
C LEU A 392 10.73 -20.10 20.46
N THR A 393 11.16 -21.35 20.49
CA THR A 393 12.50 -21.74 20.07
C THR A 393 12.60 -21.74 18.54
N GLU A 394 13.83 -21.66 18.00
CA GLU A 394 14.06 -21.71 16.54
C GLU A 394 13.52 -23.01 15.91
N GLU A 395 13.62 -24.13 16.63
CA GLU A 395 13.05 -25.42 16.20
C GLU A 395 11.53 -25.35 16.06
N GLN A 396 10.84 -24.82 17.08
CA GLN A 396 9.38 -24.66 17.06
C GLN A 396 8.92 -23.73 15.94
N VAL A 397 9.60 -22.59 15.74
CA VAL A 397 9.30 -21.65 14.65
C VAL A 397 9.39 -22.34 13.29
N LYS A 398 10.45 -23.13 13.07
CA LYS A 398 10.66 -23.86 11.81
C LYS A 398 9.61 -24.95 11.57
N GLU A 399 9.23 -25.69 12.61
CA GLU A 399 8.20 -26.73 12.51
C GLU A 399 6.82 -26.14 12.22
N ILE A 400 6.46 -25.07 12.92
CA ILE A 400 5.22 -24.35 12.70
C ILE A 400 5.17 -23.78 11.27
N GLY A 401 6.26 -23.17 10.80
CA GLY A 401 6.36 -22.65 9.43
C GLY A 401 6.12 -23.74 8.38
N LYS A 402 6.80 -24.88 8.52
CA LYS A 402 6.62 -26.04 7.63
C LYS A 402 5.19 -26.57 7.63
N MET A 403 4.56 -26.66 8.81
CA MET A 403 3.17 -27.09 8.95
C MET A 403 2.22 -26.10 8.24
N ILE A 404 2.37 -24.80 8.46
CA ILE A 404 1.55 -23.77 7.81
C ILE A 404 1.70 -23.84 6.29
N ARG A 405 2.93 -23.99 5.78
CA ARG A 405 3.19 -24.13 4.35
C ARG A 405 2.48 -25.36 3.77
N SER A 406 2.56 -26.50 4.46
CA SER A 406 1.85 -27.72 4.04
C SER A 406 0.34 -27.52 4.00
N LYS A 407 -0.24 -26.87 5.02
CA LYS A 407 -1.69 -26.60 5.09
C LYS A 407 -2.14 -25.61 4.01
N LEU A 408 -1.30 -24.62 3.70
CA LEU A 408 -1.56 -23.69 2.62
C LEU A 408 -1.57 -24.41 1.26
N SER A 409 -0.60 -25.29 0.98
CA SER A 409 -0.56 -26.08 -0.25
C SER A 409 -1.76 -27.04 -0.37
N GLU A 410 -2.16 -27.69 0.72
CA GLU A 410 -3.36 -28.54 0.75
C GLU A 410 -4.63 -27.74 0.41
N LYS A 411 -4.78 -26.55 1.02
CA LYS A 411 -5.96 -25.70 0.84
C LYS A 411 -6.02 -25.02 -0.53
N LEU A 412 -4.87 -24.69 -1.12
CA LEU A 412 -4.79 -24.02 -2.41
C LEU A 412 -4.80 -24.99 -3.60
N GLY A 413 -4.41 -26.25 -3.39
CA GLY A 413 -4.22 -27.24 -4.45
C GLY A 413 -5.41 -27.39 -5.38
N ASN A 414 -5.13 -27.51 -6.68
CA ASN A 414 -6.10 -27.75 -7.75
C ASN A 414 -7.25 -26.72 -7.84
N ARG A 415 -7.06 -25.50 -7.31
CA ARG A 415 -8.03 -24.40 -7.46
C ARG A 415 -8.01 -23.79 -8.87
N LEU A 416 -6.93 -24.01 -9.61
CA LEU A 416 -6.77 -23.62 -11.01
C LEU A 416 -6.44 -24.86 -11.85
N GLY A 417 -6.77 -24.83 -13.15
CA GLY A 417 -6.45 -25.89 -14.09
C GLY A 417 -4.97 -25.90 -14.48
N LYS A 418 -4.69 -25.88 -15.78
CA LYS A 418 -3.33 -25.73 -16.31
C LYS A 418 -2.89 -24.27 -16.19
N VAL A 419 -1.75 -24.04 -15.56
CA VAL A 419 -1.24 -22.68 -15.31
C VAL A 419 0.13 -22.52 -15.95
N TYR A 420 0.27 -21.49 -16.77
CA TYR A 420 1.58 -20.95 -17.14
C TYR A 420 1.94 -19.84 -16.15
N ILE A 421 3.16 -19.90 -15.62
CA ILE A 421 3.67 -18.92 -14.67
C ILE A 421 5.03 -18.45 -15.16
N GLU A 422 5.11 -17.17 -15.50
CA GLU A 422 6.36 -16.56 -15.94
C GLU A 422 7.41 -16.62 -14.81
N PRO A 423 8.67 -17.03 -15.07
CA PRO A 423 9.71 -17.05 -14.04
C PRO A 423 9.93 -15.72 -13.31
N SER A 424 9.72 -14.58 -13.97
CA SER A 424 9.78 -13.25 -13.35
C SER A 424 8.73 -13.03 -12.27
N MET A 425 7.67 -13.85 -12.19
CA MET A 425 6.67 -13.81 -11.11
C MET A 425 7.26 -14.07 -9.72
N LYS A 426 8.50 -14.57 -9.64
CA LYS A 426 9.25 -14.66 -8.37
C LYS A 426 9.58 -13.30 -7.76
N ASN A 427 9.62 -12.26 -8.59
CA ASN A 427 9.96 -10.90 -8.18
C ASN A 427 8.77 -10.17 -7.56
N TYR A 428 7.54 -10.67 -7.72
CA TYR A 428 6.33 -9.99 -7.28
C TYR A 428 5.73 -10.64 -6.04
N THR A 429 5.41 -9.83 -5.04
CA THR A 429 4.78 -10.28 -3.81
C THR A 429 3.25 -10.39 -3.95
N LEU A 430 2.62 -10.95 -2.93
CA LEU A 430 1.16 -11.03 -2.83
C LEU A 430 0.58 -9.71 -2.25
N PRO A 431 -0.50 -9.13 -2.83
CA PRO A 431 -1.11 -7.86 -2.38
C PRO A 431 -1.93 -7.96 -1.08
N LEU A 432 -1.32 -8.47 0.00
CA LEU A 432 -1.97 -8.80 1.28
C LEU A 432 -2.35 -7.59 2.14
N ALA A 433 -1.65 -6.46 2.00
CA ALA A 433 -1.80 -5.31 2.91
C ALA A 433 -1.66 -3.95 2.17
N GLU A 434 -2.47 -3.74 1.12
CA GLU A 434 -2.40 -2.52 0.28
C GLU A 434 -3.32 -1.38 0.70
N ASN A 435 -3.95 -1.45 1.89
CA ASN A 435 -4.83 -0.39 2.37
C ASN A 435 -4.10 0.92 2.69
N THR A 436 -2.78 0.87 2.90
CA THR A 436 -1.93 2.07 3.06
C THR A 436 -1.27 2.51 1.75
N SER A 437 -1.52 1.79 0.64
CA SER A 437 -0.87 2.05 -0.65
C SER A 437 -1.59 3.16 -1.40
N GLN A 438 -0.78 3.94 -2.10
CA GLN A 438 -1.23 4.95 -3.04
C GLN A 438 -1.35 4.35 -4.45
N GLY A 439 -2.25 4.88 -5.29
CA GLY A 439 -2.45 4.37 -6.65
C GLY A 439 -1.79 5.23 -7.72
N GLY A 440 -1.27 4.60 -8.77
CA GLY A 440 -0.80 5.22 -10.00
C GLY A 440 -0.28 4.19 -11.00
N LEU A 441 0.41 4.68 -12.02
CA LEU A 441 1.07 3.85 -13.03
C LEU A 441 2.24 3.08 -12.39
N GLY A 442 2.37 1.79 -12.73
CA GLY A 442 3.47 0.94 -12.27
C GLY A 442 3.50 0.72 -10.76
N VAL A 443 2.36 0.84 -10.07
CA VAL A 443 2.26 0.52 -8.64
C VAL A 443 2.26 -1.00 -8.46
N LEU A 444 3.18 -1.48 -7.62
CA LEU A 444 3.32 -2.90 -7.29
C LEU A 444 2.81 -3.21 -5.87
N SER A 445 2.72 -4.49 -5.53
CA SER A 445 2.51 -4.94 -4.16
C SER A 445 3.76 -4.70 -3.30
N LYS A 446 3.60 -4.47 -2.00
CA LYS A 446 4.75 -4.16 -1.12
C LYS A 446 5.75 -5.31 -1.07
N GLY A 447 7.02 -4.97 -1.17
CA GLY A 447 8.13 -5.92 -1.20
C GLY A 447 8.40 -6.53 -2.57
N SER A 448 7.61 -6.22 -3.60
CA SER A 448 7.95 -6.60 -4.97
C SER A 448 9.27 -5.98 -5.37
N ARG A 449 10.09 -6.75 -6.06
CA ARG A 449 11.47 -6.44 -6.42
C ARG A 449 11.56 -6.28 -7.93
N ILE A 450 12.37 -5.37 -8.42
CA ILE A 450 12.63 -5.21 -9.86
C ILE A 450 14.14 -5.09 -10.05
N PRO A 451 14.76 -5.96 -10.87
CA PRO A 451 16.18 -5.82 -11.20
C PRO A 451 16.48 -4.45 -11.81
N ILE A 452 17.60 -3.84 -11.41
CA ILE A 452 18.14 -2.66 -12.07
C ILE A 452 19.27 -3.14 -12.98
N ASP A 453 19.08 -3.02 -14.29
CA ASP A 453 20.03 -3.51 -15.28
C ASP A 453 21.39 -2.80 -15.20
N GLU A 454 22.43 -3.51 -15.63
CA GLU A 454 23.76 -2.94 -15.78
C GLU A 454 23.73 -1.79 -16.82
N GLY A 455 24.50 -0.73 -16.57
CA GLY A 455 24.49 0.47 -17.42
C GLY A 455 23.33 1.42 -17.12
N LYS A 456 22.35 1.03 -16.30
CA LYS A 456 21.28 1.90 -15.83
C LYS A 456 21.61 2.52 -14.47
N LYS A 457 21.06 3.71 -14.22
CA LYS A 457 20.96 4.39 -12.93
C LYS A 457 19.48 4.58 -12.60
N LEU A 458 19.17 4.62 -11.30
CA LEU A 458 17.82 4.96 -10.84
C LEU A 458 17.71 6.47 -10.67
N ARG A 459 16.71 7.08 -11.30
CA ARG A 459 16.32 8.48 -11.06
C ARG A 459 14.99 8.50 -10.32
N ALA A 460 15.04 8.72 -9.01
CA ALA A 460 13.84 8.99 -8.21
C ALA A 460 13.38 10.42 -8.49
N PHE A 461 12.07 10.65 -8.46
CA PHE A 461 11.51 11.98 -8.62
C PHE A 461 10.29 12.19 -7.72
N THR A 462 10.08 13.45 -7.34
CA THR A 462 8.81 13.95 -6.82
C THR A 462 8.50 15.30 -7.45
N TYR A 463 7.23 15.56 -7.73
CA TYR A 463 6.79 16.86 -8.21
C TYR A 463 5.40 17.19 -7.68
N TRP A 464 5.13 18.48 -7.49
CA TRP A 464 3.94 18.90 -6.76
C TRP A 464 3.38 20.22 -7.25
N GLU A 465 2.13 20.48 -6.84
CA GLU A 465 1.42 21.74 -7.04
C GLU A 465 0.54 22.04 -5.82
N LYS A 466 0.18 23.31 -5.63
CA LYS A 466 -0.73 23.84 -4.59
C LYS A 466 -0.20 23.67 -3.16
N VAL A 467 1.09 23.43 -3.05
CA VAL A 467 1.87 23.27 -1.82
C VAL A 467 3.29 23.73 -2.09
N ASN A 468 3.98 24.15 -1.05
CA ASN A 468 5.37 24.56 -1.12
C ASN A 468 6.19 23.54 -0.33
N ASP A 469 7.42 23.35 -0.76
CA ASP A 469 8.45 22.64 -0.02
C ASP A 469 8.01 21.19 0.33
N ILE A 470 8.13 20.34 -0.69
CA ILE A 470 8.12 18.89 -0.53
C ILE A 470 9.54 18.40 -0.74
N ASP A 471 10.13 17.87 0.32
CA ASP A 471 11.49 17.33 0.27
C ASP A 471 11.43 15.87 -0.20
N LEU A 472 12.23 15.55 -1.23
CA LEU A 472 12.65 14.19 -1.52
C LEU A 472 13.93 13.88 -0.73
N SER A 473 13.98 12.72 -0.08
CA SER A 473 15.14 12.32 0.73
C SER A 473 15.45 10.83 0.59
N VAL A 474 16.73 10.48 0.79
CA VAL A 474 17.24 9.10 0.73
C VAL A 474 17.94 8.74 2.05
N PHE A 475 17.60 7.60 2.61
CA PHE A 475 18.29 7.00 3.75
C PHE A 475 19.06 5.77 3.32
N ALA A 476 20.37 5.76 3.54
CA ALA A 476 21.17 4.56 3.44
C ALA A 476 21.18 3.84 4.79
N LEU A 477 20.89 2.54 4.78
CA LEU A 477 20.81 1.68 5.95
C LEU A 477 21.82 0.56 5.85
N THR A 478 22.54 0.31 6.93
CA THR A 478 23.30 -0.92 7.13
C THR A 478 22.36 -2.05 7.55
N GLU A 479 22.85 -3.29 7.54
CA GLU A 479 22.07 -4.44 7.99
C GLU A 479 21.78 -4.42 9.50
N ASP A 480 22.68 -3.82 10.30
CA ASP A 480 22.54 -3.64 11.75
C ASP A 480 21.71 -2.39 12.14
N GLY A 481 21.14 -1.68 11.16
CA GLY A 481 20.21 -0.58 11.39
C GLY A 481 20.86 0.79 11.63
N ASN A 482 22.19 0.91 11.50
CA ASN A 482 22.83 2.22 11.35
C ASN A 482 22.36 2.88 10.06
N ARG A 483 22.38 4.21 10.04
CA ARG A 483 21.88 4.97 8.90
C ARG A 483 22.66 6.22 8.59
N ARG A 484 22.61 6.62 7.32
CA ARG A 484 23.04 7.92 6.81
C ARG A 484 21.93 8.56 6.01
N GLU A 485 21.79 9.87 6.17
CA GLU A 485 20.81 10.68 5.46
C GLU A 485 21.46 11.40 4.26
N PHE A 486 20.76 11.36 3.12
CA PHE A 486 21.01 12.14 1.92
C PHE A 486 19.75 12.98 1.64
N SER A 487 19.83 14.28 1.91
CA SER A 487 18.72 15.24 1.79
C SER A 487 19.27 16.62 1.46
N TRP A 488 18.39 17.62 1.32
CA TRP A 488 18.77 19.03 1.17
C TRP A 488 19.82 19.50 2.18
N ARG A 489 19.80 18.95 3.41
CA ARG A 489 20.74 19.32 4.49
C ARG A 489 22.15 18.80 4.28
N THR A 490 22.31 17.70 3.54
CA THR A 490 23.57 16.96 3.44
C THR A 490 24.16 16.96 2.04
N MET A 491 23.33 17.14 1.01
CA MET A 491 23.74 16.90 -0.37
C MET A 491 24.73 17.92 -0.93
N SER A 492 24.82 19.14 -0.40
CA SER A 492 25.84 20.13 -0.82
C SER A 492 27.29 19.62 -0.70
N ARG A 493 27.52 18.61 0.16
CA ARG A 493 28.84 17.98 0.40
C ARG A 493 28.96 16.58 -0.19
N HIS A 494 27.92 16.07 -0.84
CA HIS A 494 27.83 14.67 -1.26
C HIS A 494 27.45 14.48 -2.73
N GLN A 495 27.36 15.56 -3.51
CA GLN A 495 27.21 15.47 -4.96
C GLN A 495 28.38 14.67 -5.57
N SER A 496 28.06 13.59 -6.28
CA SER A 496 29.03 12.67 -6.88
C SER A 496 28.39 11.89 -8.02
N GLY A 497 29.18 11.09 -8.75
CA GLY A 497 28.63 10.16 -9.74
C GLY A 497 27.76 9.05 -9.12
N ALA A 498 28.10 8.64 -7.89
CA ALA A 498 27.35 7.68 -7.06
C ALA A 498 25.94 8.15 -6.69
N ILE A 499 25.82 9.39 -6.22
CA ILE A 499 24.56 10.01 -5.79
C ILE A 499 24.55 11.49 -6.14
N THR A 500 23.48 11.94 -6.80
CA THR A 500 23.28 13.36 -7.15
C THR A 500 21.86 13.79 -6.83
N TYR A 501 21.71 14.97 -6.23
CA TYR A 501 20.42 15.58 -5.88
C TYR A 501 20.21 16.85 -6.68
N SER A 502 18.99 17.06 -7.20
CA SER A 502 18.65 18.17 -8.10
C SER A 502 18.56 19.54 -7.46
N GLY A 503 18.91 19.66 -6.18
CA GLY A 503 18.71 20.87 -5.39
C GLY A 503 17.36 20.88 -4.71
N ASP A 504 17.31 21.58 -3.59
CA ASP A 504 16.11 21.78 -2.78
C ASP A 504 15.24 22.86 -3.42
N GLU A 505 13.99 22.52 -3.70
CA GLU A 505 13.01 23.41 -4.28
C GLU A 505 11.93 23.81 -3.25
N THR A 506 12.16 24.94 -2.59
CA THR A 506 11.27 25.46 -1.54
C THR A 506 10.09 26.30 -2.07
N SER A 507 10.21 26.88 -3.27
CA SER A 507 9.12 27.60 -3.94
C SER A 507 8.48 26.70 -5.00
N GLY A 508 7.29 27.05 -5.49
CA GLY A 508 6.57 26.18 -6.43
C GLY A 508 5.16 25.85 -6.01
N TYR A 509 4.44 26.84 -5.46
CA TYR A 509 3.00 26.71 -5.26
C TYR A 509 2.28 26.38 -6.57
N LEU A 510 2.77 26.91 -7.70
CA LEU A 510 2.27 26.57 -9.04
C LEU A 510 2.96 25.34 -9.67
N GLY A 511 4.04 24.87 -9.06
CA GLY A 511 4.82 23.72 -9.55
C GLY A 511 6.21 23.70 -8.93
N GLY A 512 6.62 22.58 -8.31
CA GLY A 512 8.01 22.31 -7.91
C GLY A 512 8.39 20.85 -8.16
N SER A 513 9.68 20.55 -8.27
CA SER A 513 10.16 19.18 -8.48
C SER A 513 11.56 18.93 -7.91
N GLU A 514 11.78 17.68 -7.48
CA GLU A 514 13.08 17.20 -7.00
C GLU A 514 13.40 15.80 -7.53
N TYR A 515 14.70 15.52 -7.68
CA TYR A 515 15.24 14.29 -8.24
C TYR A 515 16.47 13.81 -7.48
N PHE A 516 16.62 12.49 -7.40
CA PHE A 516 17.85 11.82 -6.99
C PHE A 516 18.30 10.82 -8.05
N ASP A 517 19.53 10.97 -8.53
CA ASP A 517 20.21 9.96 -9.35
C ASP A 517 21.08 9.06 -8.46
N ILE A 518 20.87 7.75 -8.54
CA ILE A 518 21.70 6.73 -7.89
C ILE A 518 22.35 5.83 -8.95
N ASN A 519 23.68 5.91 -9.05
CA ASN A 519 24.48 4.93 -9.79
C ASN A 519 24.91 3.83 -8.81
N LEU A 520 24.31 2.63 -8.93
CA LEU A 520 24.51 1.55 -7.96
C LEU A 520 25.99 1.09 -7.85
N PRO A 521 26.71 0.79 -8.95
CA PRO A 521 28.14 0.45 -8.88
C PRO A 521 28.99 1.48 -8.15
N GLU A 522 28.85 2.76 -8.50
CA GLU A 522 29.63 3.83 -7.88
C GLU A 522 29.23 4.05 -6.41
N PHE A 523 27.94 3.98 -6.10
CA PHE A 523 27.44 4.09 -4.72
C PHE A 523 28.03 3.02 -3.82
N LYS A 524 28.06 1.76 -4.27
CA LYS A 524 28.65 0.65 -3.50
C LYS A 524 30.16 0.80 -3.32
N ALA A 525 30.85 1.36 -4.30
CA ALA A 525 32.28 1.62 -4.18
C ALA A 525 32.57 2.71 -3.14
N GLN A 526 31.74 3.75 -3.08
CA GLN A 526 31.93 4.89 -2.17
C GLN A 526 31.38 4.64 -0.77
N TYR A 527 30.31 3.85 -0.65
CA TYR A 527 29.53 3.66 0.57
C TYR A 527 29.27 2.18 0.86
N SER A 528 30.34 1.37 0.83
CA SER A 528 30.30 -0.08 0.96
C SER A 528 29.69 -0.62 2.26
N GLU A 529 29.54 0.22 3.28
CA GLU A 529 28.94 -0.17 4.57
C GLU A 529 27.41 -0.33 4.52
N TYR A 530 26.72 0.30 3.57
CA TYR A 530 25.26 0.25 3.50
C TYR A 530 24.75 -0.87 2.61
N ARG A 531 23.62 -1.43 3.02
CA ARG A 531 22.91 -2.51 2.34
C ARG A 531 21.68 -2.02 1.59
N TYR A 532 20.93 -1.10 2.19
CA TYR A 532 19.66 -0.64 1.65
C TYR A 532 19.64 0.87 1.45
N LEU A 533 18.95 1.33 0.41
CA LEU A 533 18.52 2.73 0.27
C LEU A 533 17.01 2.80 0.43
N ILE A 534 16.49 3.84 1.07
CA ILE A 534 15.05 4.08 1.24
C ILE A 534 14.74 5.52 0.87
N PHE A 535 13.81 5.71 -0.04
CA PHE A 535 13.32 7.00 -0.50
C PHE A 535 12.05 7.38 0.25
N CYS A 536 11.94 8.65 0.61
CA CYS A 536 10.76 9.21 1.25
C CYS A 536 10.51 10.64 0.82
N ASP A 537 9.24 11.03 0.87
CA ASP A 537 8.82 12.41 0.72
C ASP A 537 8.27 12.94 2.05
N ASN A 538 8.52 14.22 2.31
CA ASN A 538 7.87 14.94 3.38
C ASN A 538 7.42 16.34 2.98
N VAL A 539 6.25 16.75 3.46
CA VAL A 539 5.72 18.10 3.24
C VAL A 539 6.21 19.02 4.37
N TYR A 540 7.28 19.77 4.12
CA TYR A 540 7.90 20.64 5.11
C TYR A 540 6.94 21.75 5.58
N SER A 541 6.17 22.31 4.64
CA SER A 541 5.12 23.31 4.92
C SER A 541 4.00 22.82 5.86
N GLY A 542 3.94 21.51 6.14
CA GLY A 542 3.09 20.92 7.16
C GLY A 542 1.65 20.63 6.73
N LYS A 543 1.32 20.78 5.44
CA LYS A 543 0.07 20.26 4.87
C LYS A 543 0.15 18.75 4.72
N ASN A 544 -0.98 18.05 4.88
CA ASN A 544 -1.05 16.64 4.53
C ASN A 544 -1.06 16.46 3.00
N PHE A 545 -0.50 15.35 2.52
CA PHE A 545 -0.48 15.01 1.09
C PHE A 545 -1.88 15.02 0.46
N ASN A 546 -2.92 14.57 1.18
CA ASN A 546 -4.29 14.59 0.68
C ASN A 546 -4.93 15.99 0.49
N LYS A 547 -4.19 17.07 0.79
CA LYS A 547 -4.58 18.47 0.57
C LYS A 547 -3.81 19.16 -0.54
N CYS A 548 -2.90 18.46 -1.22
CA CYS A 548 -2.12 18.98 -2.32
C CYS A 548 -2.04 17.96 -3.47
N PHE A 549 -1.40 18.37 -4.55
CA PHE A 549 -1.03 17.45 -5.61
C PHE A 549 0.46 17.14 -5.45
N CYS A 550 0.81 15.86 -5.37
CA CYS A 550 2.17 15.38 -5.28
C CYS A 550 2.23 14.04 -6.00
N LYS A 551 3.08 13.93 -7.01
CA LYS A 551 3.38 12.68 -7.70
C LYS A 551 4.83 12.30 -7.44
N ALA A 552 5.03 11.06 -7.08
CA ALA A 552 6.34 10.49 -6.85
C ALA A 552 6.52 9.22 -7.69
N GLY A 553 7.77 8.88 -7.99
CA GLY A 553 8.06 7.76 -8.85
C GLY A 553 9.54 7.61 -9.15
N TYR A 554 9.85 6.75 -10.12
CA TYR A 554 11.21 6.56 -10.57
C TYR A 554 11.29 6.29 -12.07
N MET A 555 12.43 6.64 -12.63
CA MET A 555 12.87 6.31 -13.97
C MET A 555 14.12 5.41 -13.89
N LEU A 556 14.29 4.54 -14.89
CA LEU A 556 15.58 3.90 -15.16
C LEU A 556 16.22 4.62 -16.33
N ARG A 557 17.41 5.17 -16.12
CA ARG A 557 18.12 6.03 -17.07
C ARG A 557 19.47 5.43 -17.41
N ASP A 558 19.98 5.66 -18.61
CA ASP A 558 21.37 5.33 -18.95
C ASP A 558 22.35 6.23 -18.18
N TRP A 559 23.57 5.76 -17.97
CA TRP A 559 24.62 6.57 -17.34
C TRP A 559 24.93 7.86 -18.12
N ASP A 560 24.87 7.81 -19.46
CA ASP A 560 25.11 8.94 -20.35
C ASP A 560 23.99 10.01 -20.33
N ASP A 561 22.80 9.67 -19.79
CA ASP A 561 21.68 10.59 -19.49
C ASP A 561 21.23 11.49 -20.65
N SER A 562 20.67 10.91 -21.71
CA SER A 562 20.22 11.68 -22.88
C SER A 562 18.79 12.22 -22.74
N GLY A 563 18.43 13.27 -23.46
CA GLY A 563 17.09 13.87 -23.36
C GLY A 563 16.87 14.71 -22.10
N GLN A 564 15.62 14.77 -21.65
CA GLN A 564 15.21 15.67 -20.56
C GLN A 564 15.46 15.08 -19.17
N VAL A 565 15.45 15.91 -18.12
CA VAL A 565 15.54 15.45 -16.72
C VAL A 565 14.42 14.47 -16.43
N TYR A 566 13.19 14.89 -16.73
CA TYR A 566 11.99 14.06 -16.72
C TYR A 566 11.71 13.58 -18.14
N GLU A 567 11.87 12.27 -18.38
CA GLU A 567 11.62 11.68 -19.68
C GLU A 567 10.49 10.64 -19.56
N PRO A 568 9.25 10.97 -19.99
CA PRO A 568 8.06 10.14 -19.79
C PRO A 568 8.22 8.67 -20.17
N LYS A 569 8.97 8.36 -21.24
CA LYS A 569 9.21 6.97 -21.70
C LYS A 569 10.03 6.13 -20.73
N THR A 570 10.85 6.77 -19.92
CA THR A 570 11.74 6.10 -18.97
C THR A 570 11.07 5.89 -17.61
N VAL A 571 9.87 6.43 -17.42
CA VAL A 571 9.08 6.32 -16.19
C VAL A 571 8.58 4.89 -16.03
N LYS A 572 9.09 4.21 -15.00
CA LYS A 572 8.64 2.87 -14.63
C LYS A 572 7.46 2.90 -13.66
N SER A 573 7.42 3.92 -12.80
CA SER A 573 6.26 4.17 -11.95
C SER A 573 6.07 5.65 -11.70
N ALA A 574 4.80 6.07 -11.63
CA ALA A 574 4.39 7.40 -11.23
C ALA A 574 3.02 7.33 -10.53
N TYR A 575 2.98 7.67 -9.26
CA TYR A 575 1.76 7.59 -8.46
C TYR A 575 1.51 8.84 -7.64
N LEU A 576 0.22 9.12 -7.40
CA LEU A 576 -0.21 10.26 -6.61
C LEU A 576 -0.04 9.93 -5.12
N VAL A 577 0.82 10.66 -4.43
CA VAL A 577 0.93 10.57 -2.97
C VAL A 577 -0.29 11.28 -2.36
N ASN A 578 -1.25 10.52 -1.84
CA ASN A 578 -2.54 11.00 -1.34
C ASN A 578 -2.91 10.34 0.00
N CYS A 579 -2.22 10.74 1.06
CA CYS A 579 -2.48 10.25 2.42
C CYS A 579 -2.72 11.39 3.42
N GLU A 580 -3.39 11.07 4.53
CA GLU A 580 -3.59 11.99 5.65
C GLU A 580 -2.33 12.06 6.55
N SER A 581 -1.18 12.31 5.94
CA SER A 581 0.11 12.49 6.62
C SER A 581 0.95 13.53 5.90
N THR A 582 1.94 14.08 6.60
CA THR A 582 3.00 14.93 6.04
C THR A 582 4.22 14.11 5.59
N PHE A 583 4.19 12.78 5.68
CA PHE A 583 5.35 11.92 5.42
C PHE A 583 4.94 10.60 4.74
N ALA A 584 5.65 10.18 3.70
CA ALA A 584 5.43 8.92 2.99
C ALA A 584 6.74 8.23 2.61
N TYR A 585 6.80 6.90 2.75
CA TYR A 585 7.90 6.11 2.15
C TYR A 585 7.52 5.71 0.73
N LEU A 586 8.46 5.89 -0.20
CA LEU A 586 8.21 5.65 -1.62
C LEU A 586 8.61 4.24 -2.04
N PHE A 587 9.91 3.98 -2.04
CA PHE A 587 10.51 2.72 -2.45
C PHE A 587 11.92 2.62 -1.89
N GLY A 588 12.59 1.50 -2.09
CA GLY A 588 13.96 1.29 -1.69
C GLY A 588 14.79 0.59 -2.76
N ILE A 589 16.07 0.42 -2.46
CA ILE A 589 17.03 -0.34 -3.27
C ILE A 589 17.77 -1.29 -2.35
N ASP A 590 17.86 -2.57 -2.72
CA ASP A 590 18.80 -3.52 -2.16
C ASP A 590 20.11 -3.47 -2.97
N LEU A 591 21.14 -2.86 -2.39
CA LEU A 591 22.42 -2.64 -3.07
C LEU A 591 23.18 -3.95 -3.33
N PHE A 592 22.91 -5.00 -2.57
CA PHE A 592 23.63 -6.26 -2.77
C PHE A 592 23.10 -7.03 -3.98
N THR A 593 21.78 -7.08 -4.14
CA THR A 593 21.16 -7.77 -5.27
C THR A 593 20.96 -6.87 -6.49
N ASN A 594 21.20 -5.56 -6.35
CA ASN A 594 20.93 -4.52 -7.36
C ASN A 594 19.45 -4.46 -7.76
N GLU A 595 18.56 -4.59 -6.78
CA GLU A 595 17.12 -4.60 -7.03
C GLU A 595 16.46 -3.39 -6.39
N PHE A 596 15.58 -2.78 -7.16
CA PHE A 596 14.56 -1.89 -6.64
C PHE A 596 13.56 -2.68 -5.79
N VAL A 597 13.09 -2.12 -4.68
CA VAL A 597 12.09 -2.75 -3.79
C VAL A 597 10.93 -1.79 -3.57
N TRP A 598 9.73 -2.22 -3.94
CA TRP A 598 8.52 -1.41 -3.82
C TRP A 598 8.03 -1.32 -2.37
N LEU A 599 7.79 -0.12 -1.85
CA LEU A 599 7.33 0.09 -0.47
C LEU A 599 5.95 0.75 -0.40
N ASN A 600 5.80 1.96 -0.97
CA ASN A 600 4.57 2.76 -1.05
C ASN A 600 3.75 2.73 0.25
N VAL A 601 4.31 3.33 1.30
CA VAL A 601 3.72 3.28 2.66
C VAL A 601 3.33 4.66 3.13
N ALA A 602 2.01 4.89 3.26
CA ALA A 602 1.48 6.00 4.04
C ALA A 602 1.69 5.75 5.55
N LYS A 603 2.66 6.46 6.14
CA LYS A 603 2.98 6.35 7.57
C LYS A 603 2.07 7.27 8.38
N ASN A 604 1.56 6.82 9.52
CA ASN A 604 1.03 7.75 10.51
C ASN A 604 2.19 8.53 11.12
N SER A 605 2.37 9.76 10.64
CA SER A 605 3.43 10.66 11.05
C SER A 605 3.01 12.11 10.89
N LYS A 606 3.57 12.97 11.73
CA LYS A 606 3.56 14.43 11.59
C LYS A 606 4.96 14.99 11.38
N SER A 607 5.95 14.11 11.10
CA SER A 607 7.32 14.52 10.76
C SER A 607 7.27 15.39 9.51
N ARG A 608 7.89 16.56 9.60
CA ARG A 608 8.02 17.53 8.51
C ARG A 608 9.42 17.56 7.92
N VAL A 609 10.33 16.81 8.51
CA VAL A 609 11.71 16.69 8.07
C VAL A 609 12.06 15.22 8.14
N ALA A 610 12.81 14.76 7.15
CA ALA A 610 13.38 13.43 7.12
C ALA A 610 14.29 13.20 8.36
N GLY A 611 14.35 11.97 8.87
CA GLY A 611 15.43 11.56 9.78
C GLY A 611 15.05 11.32 11.24
N ASP A 612 13.84 11.60 11.70
CA ASP A 612 13.47 11.33 13.11
C ASP A 612 12.84 9.95 13.35
N THR A 613 12.66 9.15 12.29
CA THR A 613 11.92 7.88 12.36
C THR A 613 12.84 6.67 12.27
N ASN A 614 12.65 5.67 13.15
CA ASN A 614 13.30 4.37 12.98
C ASN A 614 12.74 3.68 11.73
N LEU A 615 13.64 3.32 10.81
CA LEU A 615 13.31 2.75 9.49
C LEU A 615 13.45 1.22 9.45
N SER A 616 13.95 0.62 10.52
CA SER A 616 14.24 -0.82 10.54
C SER A 616 13.00 -1.65 10.21
N PHE A 617 11.78 -1.25 10.58
CA PHE A 617 10.56 -1.98 10.24
C PHE A 617 10.32 -2.18 8.73
N LEU A 618 10.95 -1.35 7.89
CA LEU A 618 10.83 -1.44 6.43
C LEU A 618 11.67 -2.60 5.87
N THR A 619 12.74 -3.02 6.54
CA THR A 619 13.61 -4.10 6.04
C THR A 619 12.87 -5.44 5.97
N ASP A 620 11.81 -5.64 6.75
CA ASP A 620 10.94 -6.83 6.61
C ASP A 620 10.35 -6.94 5.20
N TYR A 621 10.08 -5.82 4.52
CA TYR A 621 9.50 -5.81 3.18
C TYR A 621 10.49 -6.29 2.11
N PHE A 622 11.80 -6.18 2.37
CA PHE A 622 12.84 -6.60 1.43
C PHE A 622 12.90 -8.13 1.32
N HIS A 623 12.39 -8.88 2.30
CA HIS A 623 12.50 -10.33 2.33
C HIS A 623 11.17 -11.05 2.06
N LEU A 624 10.13 -10.34 1.59
CA LEU A 624 8.82 -10.96 1.38
C LEU A 624 8.84 -11.98 0.24
N THR A 625 9.52 -11.67 -0.87
CA THR A 625 9.64 -12.58 -2.02
C THR A 625 10.37 -13.88 -1.69
N ASP A 626 11.26 -13.86 -0.68
CA ASP A 626 12.00 -15.02 -0.19
C ASP A 626 11.10 -16.03 0.52
N VAL A 627 9.98 -15.56 1.10
CA VAL A 627 9.01 -16.39 1.83
C VAL A 627 7.90 -16.87 0.90
N MET A 628 7.28 -15.94 0.17
CA MET A 628 6.17 -16.25 -0.74
C MET A 628 6.04 -15.14 -1.78
N ASN A 629 6.11 -15.53 -3.04
CA ASN A 629 5.91 -14.66 -4.21
C ASN A 629 4.73 -15.17 -5.07
N MET A 630 4.41 -14.44 -6.13
CA MET A 630 3.33 -14.84 -7.06
C MET A 630 3.62 -16.19 -7.70
N TYR A 631 4.87 -16.47 -8.08
CA TYR A 631 5.23 -17.78 -8.65
C TYR A 631 4.88 -18.93 -7.71
N ASP A 632 5.29 -18.85 -6.44
CA ASP A 632 5.02 -19.87 -5.43
C ASP A 632 3.51 -20.04 -5.18
N PHE A 633 2.79 -18.93 -5.05
CA PHE A 633 1.35 -18.94 -4.77
C PHE A 633 0.56 -19.60 -5.90
N PHE A 634 0.78 -19.20 -7.15
CA PHE A 634 0.09 -19.79 -8.29
C PHE A 634 0.55 -21.23 -8.55
N SER A 635 1.80 -21.58 -8.23
CA SER A 635 2.27 -22.97 -8.27
C SER A 635 1.51 -23.84 -7.28
N MET A 636 1.20 -23.33 -6.08
CA MET A 636 0.36 -24.07 -5.11
C MET A 636 -1.09 -24.22 -5.56
N MET A 637 -1.59 -23.35 -6.45
CA MET A 637 -2.97 -23.38 -6.92
C MET A 637 -3.19 -24.24 -8.17
N ALA A 638 -2.14 -24.46 -8.96
CA ALA A 638 -2.22 -25.16 -10.23
C ALA A 638 -2.50 -26.66 -10.04
N GLU A 639 -3.41 -27.21 -10.85
CA GLU A 639 -3.50 -28.66 -11.06
C GLU A 639 -2.26 -29.16 -11.81
N LYS A 640 -1.81 -28.39 -12.80
CA LYS A 640 -0.61 -28.67 -13.58
C LYS A 640 0.05 -27.37 -14.03
N ILE A 641 1.36 -27.27 -13.83
CA ILE A 641 2.17 -26.20 -14.43
C ILE A 641 2.55 -26.62 -15.86
N VAL A 642 2.36 -25.73 -16.83
CA VAL A 642 2.73 -25.93 -18.24
C VAL A 642 3.82 -24.94 -18.65
N GLU A 643 4.70 -25.35 -19.57
CA GLU A 643 5.78 -24.50 -20.09
C GLU A 643 5.34 -23.65 -21.28
N ASP A 644 4.34 -24.10 -22.05
CA ASP A 644 3.78 -23.34 -23.17
C ASP A 644 2.50 -22.60 -22.71
N PRO A 645 2.49 -21.26 -22.75
CA PRO A 645 1.30 -20.47 -22.43
C PRO A 645 0.09 -20.78 -23.33
N MET A 646 0.29 -21.36 -24.52
CA MET A 646 -0.80 -21.80 -25.40
C MET A 646 -1.53 -23.05 -24.89
N GLU A 647 -0.95 -23.78 -23.93
CA GLU A 647 -1.57 -24.94 -23.29
C GLU A 647 -2.26 -24.61 -21.95
N ALA A 648 -2.16 -23.36 -21.50
CA ALA A 648 -2.61 -22.93 -20.18
C ALA A 648 -4.07 -22.46 -20.19
N ASP A 649 -4.79 -22.78 -19.12
CA ASP A 649 -6.11 -22.19 -18.82
C ASP A 649 -5.93 -20.83 -18.15
N VAL A 650 -4.84 -20.64 -17.39
CA VAL A 650 -4.47 -19.40 -16.70
C VAL A 650 -3.02 -19.04 -16.99
N VAL A 651 -2.77 -17.79 -17.37
CA VAL A 651 -1.44 -17.25 -17.69
C VAL A 651 -1.12 -16.14 -16.70
N VAL A 652 -0.07 -16.33 -15.90
CA VAL A 652 0.40 -15.38 -14.89
C VAL A 652 1.72 -14.77 -15.36
N THR A 653 1.73 -13.49 -15.71
CA THR A 653 2.88 -12.84 -16.37
C THR A 653 2.88 -11.30 -16.24
N ASP A 654 4.06 -10.69 -16.27
CA ASP A 654 4.31 -9.23 -16.26
C ASP A 654 4.44 -8.62 -17.66
N HIS A 655 4.44 -9.42 -18.74
CA HIS A 655 4.56 -8.94 -20.12
C HIS A 655 3.63 -9.69 -21.09
N GLU A 656 3.36 -9.16 -22.29
CA GLU A 656 2.55 -9.88 -23.29
C GLU A 656 3.18 -11.21 -23.69
N VAL A 657 2.40 -12.26 -23.50
CA VAL A 657 2.73 -13.62 -23.89
C VAL A 657 1.60 -14.13 -24.77
N LYS A 658 1.94 -14.83 -25.85
CA LYS A 658 0.92 -15.43 -26.73
C LYS A 658 0.23 -16.57 -26.00
N CYS A 659 -1.09 -16.48 -25.86
CA CYS A 659 -1.95 -17.51 -25.28
C CYS A 659 -3.22 -17.69 -26.11
N THR A 660 -4.05 -18.67 -25.74
CA THR A 660 -5.38 -18.86 -26.36
C THR A 660 -6.31 -17.71 -26.00
N GLU A 661 -7.36 -17.49 -26.81
CA GLU A 661 -8.36 -16.45 -26.53
C GLU A 661 -9.18 -16.74 -25.28
N GLU A 662 -9.34 -18.01 -24.91
CA GLU A 662 -10.04 -18.42 -23.70
C GLU A 662 -9.19 -18.36 -22.42
N ALA A 663 -7.85 -18.23 -22.54
CA ALA A 663 -6.97 -18.23 -21.38
C ALA A 663 -7.18 -16.98 -20.51
N GLN A 664 -7.29 -17.19 -19.20
CA GLN A 664 -7.36 -16.10 -18.24
C GLN A 664 -5.96 -15.52 -17.99
N ILE A 665 -5.75 -14.24 -18.33
CA ILE A 665 -4.51 -13.53 -18.03
C ILE A 665 -4.62 -12.84 -16.66
N ILE A 666 -3.62 -13.06 -15.81
CA ILE A 666 -3.44 -12.39 -14.52
C ILE A 666 -2.10 -11.64 -14.55
N ARG A 667 -2.19 -10.33 -14.39
CA ARG A 667 -1.03 -9.42 -14.32
C ARG A 667 -0.59 -9.20 -12.88
N GLU A 668 0.66 -8.79 -12.69
CA GLU A 668 1.21 -8.38 -11.40
C GLU A 668 0.40 -7.25 -10.75
N TYR A 669 -0.21 -6.39 -11.56
CA TYR A 669 -1.05 -5.27 -11.11
C TYR A 669 -2.53 -5.66 -10.90
N ASP A 670 -2.96 -6.90 -11.18
CA ASP A 670 -4.35 -7.36 -11.01
C ASP A 670 -4.69 -7.68 -9.54
N PHE A 671 -4.45 -6.72 -8.64
CA PHE A 671 -4.57 -6.92 -7.19
C PHE A 671 -5.94 -7.43 -6.75
N GLU A 672 -7.01 -7.02 -7.45
CA GLU A 672 -8.39 -7.37 -7.13
C GLU A 672 -8.65 -8.85 -7.39
N LYS A 673 -8.24 -9.33 -8.58
CA LYS A 673 -8.33 -10.75 -8.96
C LYS A 673 -7.48 -11.61 -8.04
N ILE A 674 -6.24 -11.20 -7.80
CA ILE A 674 -5.30 -11.94 -6.94
C ILE A 674 -5.84 -12.05 -5.50
N ARG A 675 -6.42 -10.97 -4.97
CA ARG A 675 -7.04 -10.98 -3.63
C ARG A 675 -8.25 -11.89 -3.57
N MET A 676 -9.11 -11.88 -4.58
CA MET A 676 -10.25 -12.79 -4.65
C MET A 676 -9.79 -14.26 -4.60
N LEU A 677 -8.69 -14.60 -5.28
CA LEU A 677 -8.10 -15.94 -5.22
C LEU A 677 -7.52 -16.31 -3.84
N MET A 678 -7.16 -15.32 -3.02
CA MET A 678 -6.74 -15.54 -1.62
C MET A 678 -7.90 -15.73 -0.66
N GLU A 679 -9.12 -15.36 -1.05
CA GLU A 679 -10.29 -15.68 -0.25
C GLU A 679 -10.63 -17.16 -0.38
N ASP A 680 -11.23 -17.71 0.65
CA ASP A 680 -11.65 -19.12 0.65
C ASP A 680 -12.75 -19.31 -0.40
N ALA A 681 -12.69 -20.40 -1.16
CA ALA A 681 -13.73 -20.75 -2.13
C ALA A 681 -15.06 -20.89 -1.37
N LYS A 682 -16.10 -20.19 -1.84
CA LYS A 682 -17.45 -20.26 -1.27
C LYS A 682 -18.14 -21.58 -1.61
#